data_AF-A0A6L8UA98-F1
#
_entry.id   AF-A0A6L8UA98-F1
#
_cell.length_a   1.000
_cell.length_b   1.000
_cell.length_c   1.000
_cell.angle_alpha   90.00
_cell.angle_beta   90.00
_cell.angle_gamma   90.00
#
_symmetry.space_group_name_H-M   'P 1'
#
loop_
_entity.id
_entity.type
_entity.pdbx_description
1 polymer ?
#
loop_
_entity_poly.entity_id
_entity_poly.type
_entity_poly.pdbx_seq_one_letter_code
_entity_poly.pdbx_strand_id
1 'polypeptide(L)'
;SDSHFIKVEIDIQGGSNYTEMGTSQLLSVPYAMHAKSASQFKGEANSDPNAPLFEIKNSKGEIVFAVYENGVKIFIDEDEDGKTVGGFAVSGRTTTKEVQDLLTVAPGETRVYVDESSGKTVGGFAVSGRTTTKEVEDILHITTDNTQIYVGESNGKTVGGFAVSGRTTTKGVEDILHITPENTQIYVGEGNGKTVGGFAVSGRTTTKEVEDILHITPENTQIYVGEGNGKTVGGFAVSGRTTTKEVEDILQITPENTQIYVGEGNGKTVGGFAVSGRTTTKGVEDILQITPDNTRIYVSESDGKTVGGFAVSGRTTTKEEGFYDVLKVVPERTDVFIKPSGNKSFPDGFSVSVYDEQLTPTELFNVSEEGIYMNNEVVIVPNVITGNATDPTQTSVSIGGTVLPYNGPPISHRGVTYSISPNPIADIQSSPSGEMGTITDYFPGDGFGEFDIFLDGLNPGTLYYYRAFAINQDGQIGYGAQRTFTTSGLYLLTFIVLEQGTETPIDNAMVTLESYDFNKTNDEGDYEFHVEEGDYNYSVIAEGYREDADGISVESDNTIKTVYLETSAYTVVFTVTNQIDDPLSGIYIFIEGAEAHYCTTNGLGKAIYSPPGMGEYTFEINAEGYEPYSGSFQVEDNNTVYLPIILQELPKYTVTFHVLDPWGEPLENAMVHLEEGYKKNGEKAYYNTLFTDMDGYVVFYEVPENQGYLYEISHLDYSFQSVYDLEINDDMFIEVYPIW
;
A
#
# COMPACT_ATOMS: atom_id res chain seq x y z
N SER A 1 -52.97 -14.13 22.98
CA SER A 1 -53.96 -14.53 21.95
C SER A 1 -55.10 -13.54 22.07
N ASP A 2 -55.00 -12.45 21.31
CA ASP A 2 -55.69 -11.21 21.68
C ASP A 2 -56.95 -11.10 20.83
N SER A 3 -57.98 -11.79 21.28
CA SER A 3 -59.29 -11.79 20.62
C SER A 3 -60.00 -10.47 20.95
N HIS A 4 -60.27 -9.66 19.93
CA HIS A 4 -60.98 -8.39 20.08
C HIS A 4 -62.45 -8.55 19.62
N PHE A 5 -63.37 -7.98 20.37
CA PHE A 5 -64.82 -8.07 20.12
C PHE A 5 -65.43 -6.69 20.03
N ILE A 6 -66.41 -6.53 19.14
CA ILE A 6 -67.28 -5.35 19.13
C ILE A 6 -68.55 -5.68 19.90
N LYS A 7 -68.83 -4.89 20.92
CA LYS A 7 -70.10 -4.86 21.65
C LYS A 7 -70.98 -3.76 21.06
N VAL A 8 -72.21 -4.08 20.73
CA VAL A 8 -73.22 -3.09 20.29
C VAL A 8 -74.31 -3.01 21.34
N GLU A 9 -74.59 -1.80 21.81
CA GLU A 9 -75.66 -1.52 22.74
C GLU A 9 -76.51 -0.36 22.22
N ILE A 10 -77.82 -0.40 22.45
CA ILE A 10 -78.75 0.63 21.98
C ILE A 10 -79.65 1.11 23.11
N ASP A 11 -79.85 2.44 23.20
CA ASP A 11 -80.88 3.04 24.03
C ASP A 11 -81.94 3.66 23.11
N ILE A 12 -83.09 2.98 23.02
CA ILE A 12 -84.19 3.36 22.12
C ILE A 12 -84.94 4.59 22.66
N GLN A 13 -84.76 4.94 23.94
CA GLN A 13 -85.39 6.09 24.58
C GLN A 13 -84.46 7.32 24.60
N GLY A 14 -83.22 7.20 24.12
CA GLY A 14 -82.25 8.31 24.00
C GLY A 14 -81.67 8.78 25.35
N GLY A 15 -81.68 7.92 26.36
CA GLY A 15 -81.07 8.18 27.68
C GLY A 15 -79.66 7.58 27.82
N SER A 16 -79.35 7.10 29.02
CA SER A 16 -78.07 6.46 29.36
C SER A 16 -78.20 4.97 29.69
N ASN A 17 -79.35 4.35 29.42
CA ASN A 17 -79.63 2.96 29.74
C ASN A 17 -79.60 2.12 28.47
N TYR A 18 -78.42 1.64 28.13
CA TYR A 18 -78.20 0.86 26.92
C TYR A 18 -78.59 -0.61 27.13
N THR A 19 -79.34 -1.16 26.17
CA THR A 19 -79.62 -2.60 26.10
C THR A 19 -78.60 -3.25 25.17
N GLU A 20 -77.91 -4.28 25.65
CA GLU A 20 -76.94 -5.02 24.86
C GLU A 20 -77.63 -5.79 23.72
N MET A 21 -77.25 -5.47 22.48
CA MET A 21 -77.84 -6.04 21.27
C MET A 21 -77.02 -7.21 20.73
N GLY A 22 -75.79 -7.37 21.21
CA GLY A 22 -74.93 -8.51 20.92
C GLY A 22 -73.45 -8.15 20.90
N THR A 23 -72.63 -9.19 20.97
CA THR A 23 -71.19 -9.13 20.80
C THR A 23 -70.80 -9.97 19.59
N SER A 24 -69.98 -9.41 18.71
CA SER A 24 -69.39 -10.13 17.59
C SER A 24 -67.88 -10.02 17.65
N GLN A 25 -67.18 -11.12 17.39
CA GLN A 25 -65.74 -11.09 17.26
C GLN A 25 -65.36 -10.29 16.01
N LEU A 26 -64.35 -9.42 16.14
CA LEU A 26 -63.72 -8.83 14.98
C LEU A 26 -62.91 -9.91 14.25
N LEU A 27 -63.39 -10.30 13.08
CA LEU A 27 -62.69 -11.23 12.19
C LEU A 27 -61.81 -10.41 11.25
N SER A 28 -60.49 -10.45 11.44
CA SER A 28 -59.55 -9.88 10.46
C SER A 28 -59.58 -10.69 9.16
N VAL A 29 -59.45 -10.02 8.01
CA VAL A 29 -59.29 -10.68 6.70
C VAL A 29 -58.04 -11.57 6.75
N PRO A 30 -58.09 -12.83 6.25
CA PRO A 30 -56.98 -13.79 6.38
C PRO A 30 -55.61 -13.24 5.91
N TYR A 31 -55.60 -12.40 4.88
CA TYR A 31 -54.39 -11.79 4.33
C TYR A 31 -53.70 -10.78 5.26
N ALA A 32 -54.44 -10.08 6.12
CA ALA A 32 -53.85 -9.10 7.04
C ALA A 32 -53.12 -9.76 8.23
N MET A 33 -53.52 -10.98 8.61
CA MET A 33 -52.80 -11.80 9.61
C MET A 33 -51.55 -12.46 9.00
N HIS A 34 -51.61 -12.85 7.73
CA HIS A 34 -50.47 -13.47 7.04
C HIS A 34 -49.29 -12.51 6.81
N ALA A 35 -49.51 -11.20 6.80
CA ALA A 35 -48.40 -10.23 6.74
C ALA A 35 -47.58 -10.16 8.03
N LYS A 36 -48.21 -10.45 9.20
CA LYS A 36 -47.53 -10.50 10.51
C LYS A 36 -46.91 -11.88 10.78
N SER A 37 -47.47 -12.93 10.19
CA SER A 37 -46.98 -14.31 10.27
C SER A 37 -46.31 -14.81 8.99
N ALA A 38 -45.97 -13.93 8.06
CA ALA A 38 -45.04 -14.26 7.00
C ALA A 38 -43.71 -14.51 7.72
N SER A 39 -43.51 -15.77 8.10
CA SER A 39 -42.31 -16.27 8.71
C SER A 39 -41.17 -15.71 7.88
N GLN A 40 -40.28 -14.95 8.51
CA GLN A 40 -38.92 -14.83 8.00
C GLN A 40 -38.48 -16.27 7.72
N PHE A 41 -38.33 -16.61 6.45
CA PHE A 41 -37.80 -17.92 6.08
C PHE A 41 -36.37 -17.91 6.57
N LYS A 42 -36.12 -18.60 7.68
CA LYS A 42 -34.79 -18.80 8.24
C LYS A 42 -34.31 -20.16 7.75
N GLY A 43 -33.09 -20.22 7.22
CA GLY A 43 -32.45 -21.50 6.97
C GLY A 43 -32.29 -22.27 8.28
N GLU A 44 -32.43 -23.59 8.23
CA GLU A 44 -32.20 -24.45 9.40
C GLU A 44 -30.77 -24.98 9.36
N ALA A 45 -30.11 -25.00 10.51
CA ALA A 45 -28.77 -25.57 10.62
C ALA A 45 -28.83 -27.07 10.27
N ASN A 46 -28.07 -27.46 9.25
CA ASN A 46 -27.95 -28.85 8.83
C ASN A 46 -26.60 -29.42 9.29
N SER A 47 -26.58 -30.64 9.80
CA SER A 47 -25.34 -31.33 10.20
C SER A 47 -24.50 -31.81 9.01
N ASP A 48 -25.07 -31.79 7.80
CA ASP A 48 -24.34 -32.05 6.55
C ASP A 48 -23.87 -30.71 5.95
N PRO A 49 -22.55 -30.44 5.92
CA PRO A 49 -22.00 -29.19 5.36
C PRO A 49 -22.25 -29.03 3.85
N ASN A 50 -22.68 -30.10 3.15
CA ASN A 50 -23.03 -30.04 1.73
C ASN A 50 -24.53 -29.84 1.48
N ALA A 51 -25.35 -29.87 2.52
CA ALA A 51 -26.78 -29.66 2.38
C ALA A 51 -27.13 -28.16 2.39
N PRO A 52 -28.13 -27.74 1.60
CA PRO A 52 -28.53 -26.35 1.58
C PRO A 52 -29.15 -25.95 2.93
N LEU A 53 -28.71 -24.80 3.46
CA LEU A 53 -29.32 -24.11 4.60
C LEU A 53 -30.72 -23.60 4.23
N PHE A 54 -30.88 -23.18 2.98
CA PHE A 54 -32.14 -22.72 2.41
C PHE A 54 -32.22 -23.17 0.96
N GLU A 55 -33.36 -23.71 0.53
CA GLU A 55 -33.61 -24.11 -0.85
C GLU A 55 -35.01 -23.71 -1.30
N ILE A 56 -35.11 -23.26 -2.55
CA ILE A 56 -36.35 -23.10 -3.29
C ILE A 56 -36.34 -24.20 -4.35
N LYS A 57 -37.41 -24.99 -4.38
CA LYS A 57 -37.58 -26.08 -5.34
C LYS A 57 -38.69 -25.80 -6.35
N ASN A 58 -38.52 -26.27 -7.57
CA ASN A 58 -39.55 -26.23 -8.60
C ASN A 58 -40.66 -27.28 -8.33
N SER A 59 -41.66 -27.36 -9.22
CA SER A 59 -42.75 -28.35 -9.10
C SER A 59 -42.32 -29.81 -9.24
N LYS A 60 -41.12 -30.08 -9.77
CA LYS A 60 -40.51 -31.41 -9.89
C LYS A 60 -39.68 -31.77 -8.64
N GLY A 61 -39.49 -30.84 -7.71
CA GLY A 61 -38.67 -31.04 -6.51
C GLY A 61 -37.19 -30.74 -6.69
N GLU A 62 -36.80 -30.16 -7.83
CA GLU A 62 -35.42 -29.79 -8.17
C GLU A 62 -35.10 -28.39 -7.60
N ILE A 63 -33.87 -28.18 -7.14
CA ILE A 63 -33.43 -26.92 -6.53
C ILE A 63 -33.23 -25.86 -7.62
N VAL A 64 -33.92 -24.72 -7.50
CA VAL A 64 -33.74 -23.55 -8.40
C VAL A 64 -32.94 -22.42 -7.74
N PHE A 65 -32.92 -22.38 -6.41
CA PHE A 65 -32.13 -21.43 -5.63
C PHE A 65 -31.76 -22.10 -4.31
N ALA A 66 -30.49 -22.12 -3.96
CA ALA A 66 -30.04 -22.66 -2.68
C ALA A 66 -28.91 -21.85 -2.07
N VAL A 67 -28.95 -21.71 -0.75
CA VAL A 67 -27.89 -21.15 0.08
C VAL A 67 -27.25 -22.29 0.85
N TYR A 68 -25.95 -22.43 0.74
CA TYR A 68 -25.10 -23.39 1.44
C TYR A 68 -24.25 -22.64 2.48
N GLU A 69 -23.58 -23.39 3.36
CA GLU A 69 -22.63 -22.81 4.32
C GLU A 69 -21.50 -22.03 3.62
N ASN A 70 -21.09 -22.48 2.43
CA ASN A 70 -19.97 -21.92 1.67
C ASN A 70 -20.39 -21.17 0.38
N GLY A 71 -21.66 -20.83 0.19
CA GLY A 71 -22.07 -20.01 -0.97
C GLY A 71 -23.51 -20.15 -1.43
N VAL A 72 -23.86 -19.46 -2.51
CA VAL A 72 -25.21 -19.44 -3.11
C VAL A 72 -25.16 -20.05 -4.51
N LYS A 73 -26.13 -20.92 -4.84
CA LYS A 73 -26.29 -21.47 -6.19
C LYS A 73 -27.69 -21.17 -6.72
N ILE A 74 -27.76 -20.77 -7.98
CA ILE A 74 -29.01 -20.48 -8.69
C ILE A 74 -29.02 -21.37 -9.94
N PHE A 75 -30.06 -22.19 -10.08
CA PHE A 75 -30.22 -23.10 -11.21
C PHE A 75 -31.47 -22.73 -11.99
N ILE A 76 -31.36 -22.78 -13.32
CA ILE A 76 -32.49 -22.57 -14.23
C ILE A 76 -32.72 -23.90 -14.96
N ASP A 77 -33.82 -24.57 -14.63
CA ASP A 77 -34.08 -25.93 -15.11
C ASP A 77 -34.37 -26.01 -16.61
N GLU A 78 -34.04 -27.16 -17.19
CA GLU A 78 -34.46 -27.56 -18.52
C GLU A 78 -35.95 -27.95 -18.52
N ASP A 79 -36.68 -27.54 -19.57
CA ASP A 79 -38.00 -28.05 -19.87
C ASP A 79 -37.93 -29.52 -20.37
N GLU A 80 -39.08 -30.15 -20.57
CA GLU A 80 -39.17 -31.56 -21.01
C GLU A 80 -38.51 -31.82 -22.38
N ASP A 81 -38.24 -30.77 -23.17
CA ASP A 81 -37.57 -30.84 -24.46
C ASP A 81 -36.05 -30.54 -24.37
N GLY A 82 -35.50 -30.40 -23.17
CA GLY A 82 -34.11 -29.99 -22.96
C GLY A 82 -33.85 -28.52 -23.31
N LYS A 83 -34.87 -27.66 -23.26
CA LYS A 83 -34.72 -26.22 -23.46
C LYS A 83 -34.72 -25.50 -22.13
N THR A 84 -33.71 -24.69 -21.91
CA THR A 84 -33.66 -23.78 -20.75
C THR A 84 -34.23 -22.43 -21.18
N VAL A 85 -35.35 -22.00 -20.61
CA VAL A 85 -35.92 -20.67 -20.86
C VAL A 85 -36.02 -19.91 -19.54
N GLY A 86 -35.21 -18.88 -19.39
CA GLY A 86 -35.11 -18.12 -18.15
C GLY A 86 -33.73 -17.49 -17.98
N GLY A 87 -33.66 -16.40 -17.23
CA GLY A 87 -32.42 -15.71 -16.90
C GLY A 87 -32.46 -15.21 -15.47
N PHE A 88 -31.29 -14.82 -14.96
CA PHE A 88 -31.18 -14.16 -13.67
C PHE A 88 -31.07 -12.66 -13.90
N ALA A 89 -31.94 -11.89 -13.25
CA ALA A 89 -31.94 -10.43 -13.38
C ALA A 89 -32.15 -9.74 -12.02
N VAL A 90 -31.26 -8.80 -11.71
CA VAL A 90 -31.40 -7.88 -10.58
C VAL A 90 -31.62 -6.48 -11.14
N SER A 91 -32.67 -5.78 -10.68
CA SER A 91 -32.96 -4.44 -11.20
C SER A 91 -33.46 -3.48 -10.14
N GLY A 92 -32.83 -2.30 -10.12
CA GLY A 92 -33.26 -1.15 -9.34
C GLY A 92 -33.83 -0.09 -10.26
N ARG A 93 -35.10 0.30 -10.03
CA ARG A 93 -35.73 1.38 -10.80
C ARG A 93 -36.38 2.41 -9.88
N THR A 94 -35.90 3.64 -9.96
CA THR A 94 -36.47 4.77 -9.22
C THR A 94 -36.62 5.98 -10.13
N THR A 95 -37.25 7.04 -9.64
CA THR A 95 -37.28 8.34 -10.33
C THR A 95 -36.38 9.36 -9.62
N THR A 96 -36.32 9.30 -8.29
CA THR A 96 -35.76 10.37 -7.45
C THR A 96 -34.62 9.96 -6.53
N LYS A 97 -34.29 8.67 -6.45
CA LYS A 97 -33.23 8.15 -5.57
C LYS A 97 -32.03 7.71 -6.41
N GLU A 98 -30.84 7.72 -5.82
CA GLU A 98 -29.69 6.99 -6.38
C GLU A 98 -30.05 5.51 -6.58
N VAL A 99 -29.36 4.89 -7.52
CA VAL A 99 -29.40 3.45 -7.75
C VAL A 99 -27.95 2.97 -7.76
N GLN A 100 -27.56 2.31 -6.67
CA GLN A 100 -26.23 1.80 -6.41
C GLN A 100 -26.32 0.43 -5.74
N ASP A 101 -25.22 -0.32 -5.75
CA ASP A 101 -25.02 -1.58 -5.01
C ASP A 101 -26.15 -2.59 -5.23
N LEU A 102 -26.56 -2.78 -6.50
CA LEU A 102 -27.68 -3.67 -6.79
C LEU A 102 -27.34 -5.13 -6.58
N LEU A 103 -26.10 -5.53 -6.88
CA LEU A 103 -25.58 -6.86 -6.60
C LEU A 103 -24.11 -6.77 -6.24
N THR A 104 -23.76 -7.28 -5.06
CA THR A 104 -22.38 -7.42 -4.60
C THR A 104 -22.09 -8.90 -4.35
N VAL A 105 -20.93 -9.37 -4.80
CA VAL A 105 -20.48 -10.77 -4.62
C VAL A 105 -19.10 -10.76 -3.94
N ALA A 106 -19.00 -11.34 -2.73
CA ALA A 106 -17.80 -11.33 -1.88
C ALA A 106 -17.73 -12.57 -0.96
N PRO A 107 -16.55 -12.94 -0.42
CA PRO A 107 -15.31 -13.37 -1.09
C PRO A 107 -15.33 -14.89 -1.43
N GLY A 108 -14.36 -15.35 -2.24
CA GLY A 108 -14.22 -16.74 -2.67
C GLY A 108 -14.11 -16.90 -4.19
N GLU A 109 -15.08 -17.57 -4.82
CA GLU A 109 -15.11 -17.82 -6.27
C GLU A 109 -16.47 -17.43 -6.88
N THR A 110 -16.44 -16.68 -7.97
CA THR A 110 -17.64 -16.34 -8.75
C THR A 110 -17.60 -17.04 -10.10
N ARG A 111 -18.59 -17.91 -10.38
CA ARG A 111 -18.79 -18.47 -11.72
C ARG A 111 -20.17 -18.14 -12.25
N VAL A 112 -20.23 -17.56 -13.45
CA VAL A 112 -21.49 -17.25 -14.14
C VAL A 112 -21.53 -17.99 -15.47
N TYR A 113 -22.40 -18.98 -15.57
CA TYR A 113 -22.63 -19.74 -16.79
C TYR A 113 -23.91 -19.26 -17.48
N VAL A 114 -23.74 -18.59 -18.63
CA VAL A 114 -24.82 -18.28 -19.56
C VAL A 114 -24.83 -19.37 -20.64
N ASP A 115 -25.40 -20.52 -20.24
CA ASP A 115 -25.63 -21.78 -20.99
C ASP A 115 -24.61 -22.93 -20.79
N GLU A 116 -25.05 -23.95 -20.06
CA GLU A 116 -24.38 -25.26 -19.94
C GLU A 116 -25.14 -26.41 -20.66
N SER A 117 -26.33 -26.14 -21.20
CA SER A 117 -27.20 -27.21 -21.72
C SER A 117 -26.75 -27.70 -23.10
N SER A 118 -26.96 -28.99 -23.38
CA SER A 118 -26.77 -29.53 -24.74
C SER A 118 -27.90 -29.14 -25.71
N GLY A 119 -28.98 -28.52 -25.21
CA GLY A 119 -30.19 -28.19 -25.94
C GLY A 119 -30.28 -26.72 -26.38
N LYS A 120 -31.47 -26.11 -26.30
CA LYS A 120 -31.68 -24.70 -26.67
C LYS A 120 -31.90 -23.85 -25.43
N THR A 121 -30.95 -22.96 -25.13
CA THR A 121 -31.06 -21.99 -24.03
C THR A 121 -31.53 -20.63 -24.53
N VAL A 122 -32.48 -20.03 -23.84
CA VAL A 122 -32.96 -18.66 -24.08
C VAL A 122 -33.03 -17.91 -22.75
N GLY A 123 -32.10 -16.98 -22.54
CA GLY A 123 -31.97 -16.20 -21.31
C GLY A 123 -30.52 -15.90 -20.96
N GLY A 124 -30.30 -15.07 -19.94
CA GLY A 124 -28.97 -14.57 -19.61
C GLY A 124 -28.89 -14.03 -18.18
N PHE A 125 -27.75 -13.42 -17.87
CA PHE A 125 -27.49 -12.77 -16.60
C PHE A 125 -27.55 -11.26 -16.79
N ALA A 126 -28.33 -10.54 -15.97
CA ALA A 126 -28.46 -9.10 -16.06
C ALA A 126 -28.48 -8.39 -14.70
N VAL A 127 -27.74 -7.30 -14.58
CA VAL A 127 -27.89 -6.35 -13.46
C VAL A 127 -28.14 -4.96 -14.04
N SER A 128 -29.21 -4.29 -13.63
CA SER A 128 -29.61 -3.02 -14.27
C SER A 128 -30.16 -1.99 -13.30
N GLY A 129 -29.48 -0.84 -13.25
CA GLY A 129 -29.89 0.34 -12.50
C GLY A 129 -30.48 1.42 -13.38
N ARG A 130 -31.63 1.98 -12.98
CA ARG A 130 -32.26 3.10 -13.68
C ARG A 130 -32.87 4.12 -12.74
N THR A 131 -32.48 5.38 -12.91
CA THR A 131 -33.13 6.54 -12.28
C THR A 131 -33.41 7.63 -13.30
N THR A 132 -34.07 8.72 -12.86
CA THR A 132 -34.24 9.91 -13.72
C THR A 132 -33.42 11.09 -13.21
N THR A 133 -33.42 11.35 -11.90
CA THR A 133 -32.87 12.60 -11.36
C THR A 133 -31.56 12.48 -10.60
N LYS A 134 -31.05 11.26 -10.38
CA LYS A 134 -29.90 10.96 -9.52
C LYS A 134 -28.81 10.16 -10.24
N GLU A 135 -27.68 9.97 -9.59
CA GLU A 135 -26.54 9.19 -10.08
C GLU A 135 -26.88 7.69 -10.11
N VAL A 136 -26.12 6.96 -10.92
CA VAL A 136 -26.19 5.52 -11.08
C VAL A 136 -24.76 5.02 -11.13
N GLU A 137 -24.35 4.34 -10.07
CA GLU A 137 -22.99 3.89 -9.80
C GLU A 137 -23.01 2.47 -9.22
N ASP A 138 -21.88 1.78 -9.18
CA ASP A 138 -21.68 0.51 -8.47
C ASP A 138 -22.79 -0.55 -8.67
N ILE A 139 -23.17 -0.78 -9.93
CA ILE A 139 -24.33 -1.64 -10.20
C ILE A 139 -24.04 -3.11 -9.93
N LEU A 140 -22.86 -3.58 -10.31
CA LEU A 140 -22.35 -4.90 -9.96
C LEU A 140 -20.92 -4.79 -9.47
N HIS A 141 -20.68 -5.21 -8.23
CA HIS A 141 -19.35 -5.28 -7.64
C HIS A 141 -18.99 -6.73 -7.33
N ILE A 142 -17.86 -7.19 -7.88
CA ILE A 142 -17.31 -8.53 -7.65
C ILE A 142 -15.95 -8.37 -7.00
N THR A 143 -15.78 -8.93 -5.79
CA THR A 143 -14.54 -8.86 -4.98
C THR A 143 -13.97 -10.24 -4.65
N THR A 144 -14.29 -11.27 -5.44
CA THR A 144 -13.91 -12.66 -5.18
C THR A 144 -12.59 -13.03 -5.85
N ASP A 145 -11.63 -13.65 -5.17
CA ASP A 145 -10.29 -14.02 -5.66
C ASP A 145 -10.25 -14.57 -7.11
N ASN A 146 -11.22 -15.38 -7.52
CA ASN A 146 -11.35 -15.85 -8.91
C ASN A 146 -12.75 -15.59 -9.50
N THR A 147 -12.81 -14.96 -10.67
CA THR A 147 -14.05 -14.68 -11.40
C THR A 147 -14.02 -15.29 -12.79
N GLN A 148 -14.99 -16.14 -13.11
CA GLN A 148 -15.16 -16.77 -14.42
C GLN A 148 -16.56 -16.51 -14.99
N ILE A 149 -16.63 -15.97 -16.20
CA ILE A 149 -17.90 -15.69 -16.88
C ILE A 149 -17.90 -16.39 -18.23
N TYR A 150 -18.80 -17.36 -18.39
CA TYR A 150 -18.96 -18.14 -19.61
C TYR A 150 -20.25 -17.74 -20.33
N VAL A 151 -20.13 -17.32 -21.59
CA VAL A 151 -21.27 -16.99 -22.45
C VAL A 151 -21.27 -17.90 -23.67
N GLY A 152 -22.12 -18.93 -23.64
CA GLY A 152 -22.28 -19.87 -24.74
C GLY A 152 -21.08 -20.83 -24.93
N GLU A 153 -20.67 -21.49 -23.84
CA GLU A 153 -19.67 -22.57 -23.82
C GLU A 153 -20.24 -23.90 -24.34
N SER A 154 -21.56 -24.06 -24.33
CA SER A 154 -22.22 -25.32 -24.66
C SER A 154 -22.11 -25.74 -26.14
N ASN A 155 -22.41 -27.03 -26.41
CA ASN A 155 -22.57 -27.56 -27.77
C ASN A 155 -23.98 -27.28 -28.36
N GLY A 156 -24.86 -26.63 -27.59
CA GLY A 156 -26.26 -26.37 -27.90
C GLY A 156 -26.51 -25.06 -28.67
N LYS A 157 -27.74 -24.54 -28.62
CA LYS A 157 -28.06 -23.20 -29.16
C LYS A 157 -28.40 -22.24 -28.02
N THR A 158 -27.52 -21.29 -27.75
CA THR A 158 -27.71 -20.21 -26.77
C THR A 158 -28.32 -18.98 -27.42
N VAL A 159 -29.28 -18.35 -26.75
CA VAL A 159 -29.81 -17.02 -27.08
C VAL A 159 -29.92 -16.17 -25.81
N GLY A 160 -28.95 -15.29 -25.58
CA GLY A 160 -28.81 -14.49 -24.37
C GLY A 160 -27.34 -14.28 -23.99
N GLY A 161 -27.07 -13.45 -23.00
CA GLY A 161 -25.70 -13.05 -22.65
C GLY A 161 -25.57 -12.54 -21.21
N PHE A 162 -24.41 -11.98 -20.91
CA PHE A 162 -24.12 -11.31 -19.65
C PHE A 162 -24.22 -9.79 -19.86
N ALA A 163 -25.01 -9.10 -19.05
CA ALA A 163 -25.25 -7.67 -19.21
C ALA A 163 -25.27 -6.90 -17.89
N VAL A 164 -24.50 -5.82 -17.80
CA VAL A 164 -24.61 -4.86 -16.69
C VAL A 164 -24.90 -3.47 -17.26
N SER A 165 -25.82 -2.74 -16.67
CA SER A 165 -26.21 -1.43 -17.21
C SER A 165 -26.65 -0.41 -16.18
N GLY A 166 -26.23 0.84 -16.40
CA GLY A 166 -26.69 2.01 -15.66
C GLY A 166 -27.32 3.05 -16.58
N ARG A 167 -28.44 3.63 -16.14
CA ARG A 167 -29.08 4.72 -16.89
C ARG A 167 -29.71 5.79 -16.01
N THR A 168 -29.35 7.04 -16.29
CA THR A 168 -30.03 8.22 -15.76
C THR A 168 -30.36 9.24 -16.84
N THR A 169 -31.00 10.35 -16.48
CA THR A 169 -31.24 11.47 -17.40
C THR A 169 -30.48 12.72 -16.98
N THR A 170 -30.46 13.08 -15.70
CA THR A 170 -29.96 14.41 -15.28
C THR A 170 -28.58 14.41 -14.64
N LYS A 171 -27.94 13.25 -14.51
CA LYS A 171 -26.81 13.02 -13.59
C LYS A 171 -25.75 12.07 -14.16
N GLY A 172 -24.63 11.89 -13.47
CA GLY A 172 -23.51 11.04 -13.90
C GLY A 172 -23.89 9.55 -13.94
N VAL A 173 -23.08 8.78 -14.65
CA VAL A 173 -23.10 7.31 -14.65
C VAL A 173 -21.65 6.85 -14.62
N GLU A 174 -21.26 6.21 -13.53
CA GLU A 174 -19.90 5.77 -13.24
C GLU A 174 -19.90 4.33 -12.69
N ASP A 175 -18.75 3.66 -12.65
CA ASP A 175 -18.50 2.38 -11.95
C ASP A 175 -19.58 1.31 -12.11
N ILE A 176 -20.02 1.04 -13.34
CA ILE A 176 -21.17 0.15 -13.56
C ILE A 176 -20.84 -1.32 -13.26
N LEU A 177 -19.65 -1.76 -13.61
CA LEU A 177 -19.13 -3.07 -13.21
C LEU A 177 -17.70 -2.91 -12.71
N HIS A 178 -17.50 -3.22 -11.43
CA HIS A 178 -16.19 -3.21 -10.80
C HIS A 178 -15.79 -4.64 -10.42
N ILE A 179 -14.61 -5.06 -10.88
CA ILE A 179 -14.02 -6.37 -10.68
C ILE A 179 -12.62 -6.17 -10.06
N THR A 180 -12.51 -6.39 -8.74
CA THR A 180 -11.27 -6.37 -7.93
C THR A 180 -10.55 -7.71 -7.53
N PRO A 181 -10.98 -8.93 -7.95
CA PRO A 181 -10.35 -10.26 -7.72
C PRO A 181 -8.86 -10.37 -8.01
N GLU A 182 -8.18 -11.46 -7.62
CA GLU A 182 -6.82 -11.79 -8.11
C GLU A 182 -6.81 -12.25 -9.59
N ASN A 183 -7.84 -12.97 -10.05
CA ASN A 183 -7.93 -13.49 -11.43
C ASN A 183 -9.32 -13.32 -12.05
N THR A 184 -9.38 -12.85 -13.30
CA THR A 184 -10.63 -12.69 -14.06
C THR A 184 -10.53 -13.31 -15.45
N GLN A 185 -11.48 -14.20 -15.77
CA GLN A 185 -11.59 -14.84 -17.09
C GLN A 185 -13.00 -14.67 -17.66
N ILE A 186 -13.07 -14.19 -18.90
CA ILE A 186 -14.35 -13.96 -19.59
C ILE A 186 -14.32 -14.70 -20.94
N TYR A 187 -15.21 -15.65 -21.11
CA TYR A 187 -15.33 -16.49 -22.30
C TYR A 187 -16.62 -16.15 -23.05
N VAL A 188 -16.51 -15.74 -24.31
CA VAL A 188 -17.66 -15.44 -25.17
C VAL A 188 -17.61 -16.31 -26.42
N GLY A 189 -18.44 -17.36 -26.44
CA GLY A 189 -18.61 -18.24 -27.59
C GLY A 189 -17.44 -19.22 -27.82
N GLU A 190 -16.93 -19.81 -26.75
CA GLU A 190 -15.90 -20.86 -26.75
C GLU A 190 -16.46 -22.25 -27.16
N GLY A 191 -17.77 -22.44 -27.07
CA GLY A 191 -18.42 -23.71 -27.38
C GLY A 191 -18.41 -24.11 -28.86
N ASN A 192 -18.77 -25.38 -29.14
CA ASN A 192 -19.00 -25.85 -30.52
C ASN A 192 -20.44 -25.58 -31.02
N GLY A 193 -21.30 -25.02 -30.15
CA GLY A 193 -22.71 -24.75 -30.41
C GLY A 193 -22.99 -23.51 -31.27
N LYS A 194 -24.24 -23.03 -31.25
CA LYS A 194 -24.64 -21.73 -31.83
C LYS A 194 -25.00 -20.74 -30.72
N THR A 195 -24.15 -19.75 -30.50
CA THR A 195 -24.35 -18.70 -29.50
C THR A 195 -24.91 -17.43 -30.17
N VAL A 196 -25.96 -16.85 -29.60
CA VAL A 196 -26.53 -15.56 -30.03
C VAL A 196 -26.67 -14.66 -28.80
N GLY A 197 -25.70 -13.78 -28.58
CA GLY A 197 -25.52 -12.98 -27.37
C GLY A 197 -24.04 -12.85 -27.01
N GLY A 198 -23.72 -12.06 -25.98
CA GLY A 198 -22.34 -11.76 -25.62
C GLY A 198 -22.21 -11.18 -24.21
N PHE A 199 -21.06 -10.60 -23.94
CA PHE A 199 -20.78 -9.86 -22.70
C PHE A 199 -20.93 -8.36 -22.98
N ALA A 200 -21.73 -7.65 -22.17
CA ALA A 200 -22.00 -6.25 -22.37
C ALA A 200 -22.04 -5.45 -21.06
N VAL A 201 -21.32 -4.33 -21.01
CA VAL A 201 -21.45 -3.34 -19.93
C VAL A 201 -21.76 -1.98 -20.53
N SER A 202 -22.72 -1.25 -19.97
CA SER A 202 -23.13 0.04 -20.55
C SER A 202 -23.58 1.09 -19.56
N GLY A 203 -23.12 2.32 -19.78
CA GLY A 203 -23.57 3.52 -19.08
C GLY A 203 -24.27 4.49 -20.01
N ARG A 204 -25.37 5.10 -19.55
CA ARG A 204 -26.05 6.14 -20.33
C ARG A 204 -26.66 7.25 -19.49
N THR A 205 -26.32 8.47 -19.84
CA THR A 205 -27.01 9.68 -19.38
C THR A 205 -27.39 10.61 -20.53
N THR A 206 -28.07 11.70 -20.23
CA THR A 206 -28.28 12.79 -21.18
C THR A 206 -27.48 14.03 -20.83
N THR A 207 -27.32 14.38 -19.55
CA THR A 207 -26.83 15.73 -19.18
C THR A 207 -25.47 15.82 -18.51
N LYS A 208 -24.80 14.71 -18.19
CA LYS A 208 -23.55 14.65 -17.39
C LYS A 208 -22.52 13.68 -17.97
N GLU A 209 -21.33 13.60 -17.37
CA GLU A 209 -20.29 12.65 -17.75
C GLU A 209 -20.77 11.19 -17.68
N VAL A 210 -20.06 10.35 -18.43
CA VAL A 210 -20.13 8.89 -18.34
C VAL A 210 -18.70 8.41 -18.30
N GLU A 211 -18.30 7.84 -17.19
CA GLU A 211 -16.93 7.42 -16.88
C GLU A 211 -16.91 6.00 -16.29
N ASP A 212 -15.77 5.34 -16.28
CA ASP A 212 -15.49 4.12 -15.51
C ASP A 212 -16.53 3.00 -15.60
N ILE A 213 -17.02 2.75 -16.82
CA ILE A 213 -18.14 1.83 -17.02
C ILE A 213 -17.79 0.38 -16.69
N LEU A 214 -16.56 -0.04 -17.00
CA LEU A 214 -16.02 -1.32 -16.56
C LEU A 214 -14.61 -1.10 -16.04
N HIS A 215 -14.42 -1.33 -14.75
CA HIS A 215 -13.12 -1.27 -14.10
C HIS A 215 -12.70 -2.67 -13.64
N ILE A 216 -11.53 -3.10 -14.11
CA ILE A 216 -10.94 -4.41 -13.85
C ILE A 216 -9.53 -4.19 -13.27
N THR A 217 -9.35 -4.44 -11.97
CA THR A 217 -8.06 -4.36 -11.24
C THR A 217 -7.38 -5.69 -10.82
N PRO A 218 -7.69 -6.90 -11.36
CA PRO A 218 -7.04 -8.15 -10.92
C PRO A 218 -5.55 -8.26 -11.12
N GLU A 219 -4.86 -9.25 -10.56
CA GLU A 219 -3.47 -9.53 -10.96
C GLU A 219 -3.41 -10.05 -12.42
N ASN A 220 -4.39 -10.87 -12.82
CA ASN A 220 -4.48 -11.45 -14.16
C ASN A 220 -5.88 -11.32 -14.78
N THR A 221 -5.95 -10.80 -16.01
CA THR A 221 -7.20 -10.67 -16.78
C THR A 221 -7.08 -11.33 -18.14
N GLN A 222 -7.99 -12.26 -18.44
CA GLN A 222 -8.07 -12.94 -19.74
C GLN A 222 -9.48 -12.82 -20.34
N ILE A 223 -9.55 -12.37 -21.59
CA ILE A 223 -10.82 -12.21 -22.32
C ILE A 223 -10.74 -12.98 -23.62
N TYR A 224 -11.61 -13.96 -23.79
CA TYR A 224 -11.67 -14.85 -24.94
C TYR A 224 -12.96 -14.61 -25.74
N VAL A 225 -12.84 -14.22 -27.00
CA VAL A 225 -13.98 -13.90 -27.87
C VAL A 225 -13.94 -14.74 -29.13
N GLY A 226 -14.86 -15.70 -29.23
CA GLY A 226 -15.09 -16.50 -30.43
C GLY A 226 -13.98 -17.53 -30.72
N GLU A 227 -13.44 -18.14 -29.67
CA GLU A 227 -12.39 -19.18 -29.77
C GLU A 227 -12.91 -20.58 -30.04
N GLY A 228 -14.22 -20.79 -29.95
CA GLY A 228 -14.83 -22.09 -30.20
C GLY A 228 -14.85 -22.50 -31.66
N ASN A 229 -15.18 -23.77 -31.93
CA ASN A 229 -15.45 -24.26 -33.29
C ASN A 229 -16.91 -24.03 -33.73
N GLY A 230 -17.74 -23.39 -32.89
CA GLY A 230 -19.17 -23.17 -33.09
C GLY A 230 -19.52 -22.00 -34.00
N LYS A 231 -20.77 -21.54 -33.91
CA LYS A 231 -21.25 -20.30 -34.55
C LYS A 231 -21.64 -19.26 -33.50
N THR A 232 -20.82 -18.24 -33.32
CA THR A 232 -21.09 -17.18 -32.34
C THR A 232 -21.63 -15.94 -33.05
N VAL A 233 -22.70 -15.34 -32.53
CA VAL A 233 -23.28 -14.08 -33.00
C VAL A 233 -23.42 -13.16 -31.79
N GLY A 234 -22.44 -12.28 -31.58
CA GLY A 234 -22.23 -11.49 -30.37
C GLY A 234 -20.73 -11.43 -30.02
N GLY A 235 -20.38 -10.68 -28.98
CA GLY A 235 -18.98 -10.46 -28.61
C GLY A 235 -18.84 -9.84 -27.22
N PHE A 236 -17.68 -9.25 -26.94
CA PHE A 236 -17.42 -8.48 -25.74
C PHE A 236 -17.61 -6.98 -26.05
N ALA A 237 -18.44 -6.29 -25.28
CA ALA A 237 -18.76 -4.89 -25.54
C ALA A 237 -18.81 -4.05 -24.26
N VAL A 238 -18.13 -2.91 -24.25
CA VAL A 238 -18.27 -1.88 -23.21
C VAL A 238 -18.62 -0.56 -23.88
N SER A 239 -19.61 0.17 -23.34
CA SER A 239 -20.06 1.41 -23.97
C SER A 239 -20.53 2.50 -23.02
N GLY A 240 -20.10 3.72 -23.29
CA GLY A 240 -20.57 4.93 -22.63
C GLY A 240 -21.32 5.85 -23.59
N ARG A 241 -22.43 6.44 -23.13
CA ARG A 241 -23.15 7.42 -23.93
C ARG A 241 -23.72 8.57 -23.11
N THR A 242 -23.37 9.79 -23.49
CA THR A 242 -24.02 11.02 -23.04
C THR A 242 -24.48 11.87 -24.22
N THR A 243 -25.16 12.99 -23.94
CA THR A 243 -25.45 14.01 -24.96
C THR A 243 -24.75 15.33 -24.70
N THR A 244 -24.54 15.75 -23.45
CA THR A 244 -24.06 17.12 -23.19
C THR A 244 -22.64 17.24 -22.61
N LYS A 245 -22.00 16.15 -22.19
CA LYS A 245 -20.68 16.17 -21.51
C LYS A 245 -19.71 15.16 -22.09
N GLU A 246 -18.55 15.02 -21.46
CA GLU A 246 -17.46 14.12 -21.87
C GLU A 246 -17.83 12.66 -21.59
N VAL A 247 -17.12 11.80 -22.29
CA VAL A 247 -17.16 10.34 -22.11
C VAL A 247 -15.71 9.91 -22.03
N GLU A 248 -15.33 9.42 -20.87
CA GLU A 248 -13.95 9.06 -20.55
C GLU A 248 -13.88 7.67 -19.94
N ASP A 249 -12.70 7.04 -19.99
CA ASP A 249 -12.36 5.85 -19.19
C ASP A 249 -13.38 4.70 -19.20
N ILE A 250 -13.96 4.43 -20.38
CA ILE A 250 -15.09 3.49 -20.49
C ILE A 250 -14.71 2.06 -20.13
N LEU A 251 -13.50 1.62 -20.46
CA LEU A 251 -12.93 0.36 -19.99
C LEU A 251 -11.55 0.64 -19.41
N GLN A 252 -11.43 0.50 -18.10
CA GLN A 252 -10.17 0.55 -17.38
C GLN A 252 -9.73 -0.87 -17.00
N ILE A 253 -8.52 -1.23 -17.40
CA ILE A 253 -7.89 -2.52 -17.07
C ILE A 253 -6.51 -2.20 -16.47
N THR A 254 -6.34 -2.40 -15.16
CA THR A 254 -5.11 -2.13 -14.40
C THR A 254 -4.38 -3.38 -13.81
N PRO A 255 -4.47 -4.58 -14.42
CA PRO A 255 -3.88 -5.79 -13.87
C PRO A 255 -2.37 -5.89 -14.08
N GLU A 256 -1.68 -6.84 -13.44
CA GLU A 256 -0.27 -7.10 -13.80
C GLU A 256 -0.16 -7.72 -15.20
N ASN A 257 -1.10 -8.59 -15.58
CA ASN A 257 -1.14 -9.26 -16.88
C ASN A 257 -2.54 -9.19 -17.53
N THR A 258 -2.61 -8.65 -18.75
CA THR A 258 -3.83 -8.61 -19.58
C THR A 258 -3.64 -9.41 -20.86
N GLN A 259 -4.55 -10.34 -21.14
CA GLN A 259 -4.59 -11.06 -22.41
C GLN A 259 -5.99 -10.99 -23.03
N ILE A 260 -6.08 -10.51 -24.27
CA ILE A 260 -7.34 -10.43 -25.01
C ILE A 260 -7.19 -11.26 -26.28
N TYR A 261 -8.05 -12.25 -26.46
CA TYR A 261 -8.06 -13.12 -27.62
C TYR A 261 -9.35 -12.94 -28.41
N VAL A 262 -9.22 -12.67 -29.71
CA VAL A 262 -10.34 -12.43 -30.61
C VAL A 262 -10.19 -13.30 -31.85
N GLY A 263 -11.09 -14.26 -32.01
CA GLY A 263 -11.27 -15.02 -33.24
C GLY A 263 -10.28 -16.16 -33.49
N GLU A 264 -9.57 -16.66 -32.48
CA GLU A 264 -8.56 -17.74 -32.62
C GLU A 264 -9.13 -19.13 -32.97
N GLY A 265 -10.44 -19.33 -32.82
CA GLY A 265 -11.11 -20.59 -33.07
C GLY A 265 -11.34 -20.91 -34.55
N ASN A 266 -11.65 -22.18 -34.87
CA ASN A 266 -12.03 -22.58 -36.24
C ASN A 266 -13.54 -22.35 -36.55
N GLY A 267 -14.28 -21.76 -35.62
CA GLY A 267 -15.72 -21.50 -35.72
C GLY A 267 -16.09 -20.32 -36.63
N LYS A 268 -17.40 -20.06 -36.78
CA LYS A 268 -17.90 -18.85 -37.46
C LYS A 268 -18.34 -17.83 -36.43
N THR A 269 -17.56 -16.77 -36.24
CA THR A 269 -17.90 -15.72 -35.28
C THR A 269 -18.42 -14.47 -36.01
N VAL A 270 -19.54 -13.92 -35.55
CA VAL A 270 -20.13 -12.66 -36.01
C VAL A 270 -20.23 -11.72 -34.81
N GLY A 271 -19.23 -10.85 -34.63
CA GLY A 271 -18.99 -10.09 -33.40
C GLY A 271 -17.51 -10.15 -33.01
N GLY A 272 -17.10 -9.40 -31.99
CA GLY A 272 -15.70 -9.28 -31.59
C GLY A 272 -15.55 -8.54 -30.26
N PHE A 273 -14.38 -7.94 -30.03
CA PHE A 273 -14.12 -7.11 -28.85
C PHE A 273 -14.36 -5.64 -29.22
N ALA A 274 -15.22 -4.94 -28.47
CA ALA A 274 -15.58 -3.57 -28.78
C ALA A 274 -15.64 -2.68 -27.53
N VAL A 275 -14.97 -1.53 -27.58
CA VAL A 275 -15.12 -0.46 -26.57
C VAL A 275 -15.53 0.81 -27.30
N SER A 276 -16.55 1.51 -26.79
CA SER A 276 -17.05 2.71 -27.46
C SER A 276 -17.54 3.82 -26.54
N GLY A 277 -17.13 5.04 -26.86
CA GLY A 277 -17.64 6.27 -26.25
C GLY A 277 -18.45 7.10 -27.25
N ARG A 278 -19.59 7.63 -26.83
CA ARG A 278 -20.39 8.53 -27.67
C ARG A 278 -20.95 9.73 -26.91
N THR A 279 -20.67 10.91 -27.43
CA THR A 279 -21.28 12.17 -27.01
C THR A 279 -21.80 12.98 -28.20
N THR A 280 -22.51 14.09 -27.93
CA THR A 280 -22.98 15.02 -28.97
C THR A 280 -22.46 16.44 -28.85
N THR A 281 -21.78 16.82 -27.75
CA THR A 281 -21.40 18.23 -27.55
C THR A 281 -19.99 18.46 -26.98
N LYS A 282 -19.21 17.40 -26.72
CA LYS A 282 -17.91 17.47 -26.04
C LYS A 282 -16.91 16.41 -26.53
N GLY A 283 -15.71 16.38 -25.97
CA GLY A 283 -14.66 15.37 -26.20
C GLY A 283 -15.06 13.94 -25.83
N VAL A 284 -14.28 12.99 -26.35
CA VAL A 284 -14.33 11.56 -26.05
C VAL A 284 -12.90 11.13 -25.81
N GLU A 285 -12.56 10.74 -24.59
CA GLU A 285 -11.18 10.61 -24.11
C GLU A 285 -10.99 9.22 -23.48
N ASP A 286 -9.76 8.70 -23.47
CA ASP A 286 -9.27 7.51 -22.78
C ASP A 286 -10.24 6.29 -22.75
N ILE A 287 -10.96 6.05 -23.87
CA ILE A 287 -12.07 5.10 -23.93
C ILE A 287 -11.69 3.67 -23.57
N LEU A 288 -10.49 3.24 -23.97
CA LEU A 288 -9.88 2.03 -23.46
C LEU A 288 -8.54 2.42 -22.82
N GLN A 289 -8.47 2.35 -21.50
CA GLN A 289 -7.25 2.50 -20.75
C GLN A 289 -6.76 1.15 -20.25
N ILE A 290 -5.54 0.80 -20.61
CA ILE A 290 -4.86 -0.43 -20.19
C ILE A 290 -3.52 0.00 -19.56
N THR A 291 -3.40 -0.14 -18.24
CA THR A 291 -2.21 0.25 -17.42
C THR A 291 -1.39 -0.95 -16.85
N PRO A 292 -1.28 -2.12 -17.49
CA PRO A 292 -0.63 -3.29 -16.91
C PRO A 292 0.87 -3.35 -17.19
N ASP A 293 1.57 -4.18 -16.41
CA ASP A 293 2.98 -4.54 -16.64
C ASP A 293 3.16 -5.39 -17.91
N ASN A 294 2.13 -6.12 -18.38
CA ASN A 294 2.14 -6.92 -19.60
C ASN A 294 0.75 -7.04 -20.27
N THR A 295 0.53 -6.37 -21.41
CA THR A 295 -0.66 -6.53 -22.26
C THR A 295 -0.35 -7.35 -23.50
N ARG A 296 -1.18 -8.35 -23.81
CA ARG A 296 -1.16 -9.03 -25.11
C ARG A 296 -2.55 -9.08 -25.72
N ILE A 297 -2.67 -8.57 -26.94
CA ILE A 297 -3.93 -8.60 -27.69
C ILE A 297 -3.72 -9.48 -28.92
N TYR A 298 -4.39 -10.62 -28.97
CA TYR A 298 -4.37 -11.55 -30.08
C TYR A 298 -5.64 -11.39 -30.91
N VAL A 299 -5.49 -11.02 -32.18
CA VAL A 299 -6.60 -10.85 -33.12
C VAL A 299 -6.34 -11.69 -34.36
N SER A 300 -7.25 -12.60 -34.68
CA SER A 300 -7.09 -13.48 -35.84
C SER A 300 -8.36 -13.60 -36.69
N GLU A 301 -8.15 -13.80 -37.99
CA GLU A 301 -9.19 -14.25 -38.90
C GLU A 301 -9.18 -15.78 -38.95
N SER A 302 -10.26 -16.40 -38.48
CA SER A 302 -10.47 -17.84 -38.69
C SER A 302 -10.73 -18.16 -40.16
N ASP A 303 -10.41 -19.39 -40.57
CA ASP A 303 -10.85 -19.97 -41.86
C ASP A 303 -12.39 -20.03 -41.98
N GLY A 304 -13.10 -19.84 -40.86
CA GLY A 304 -14.54 -19.97 -40.67
C GLY A 304 -15.40 -18.76 -41.05
N LYS A 305 -15.04 -17.86 -41.97
CA LYS A 305 -15.85 -16.64 -42.26
C LYS A 305 -16.22 -15.88 -40.97
N THR A 306 -15.22 -15.43 -40.22
CA THR A 306 -15.42 -14.48 -39.12
C THR A 306 -15.86 -13.12 -39.68
N VAL A 307 -16.84 -12.48 -39.03
CA VAL A 307 -17.35 -11.13 -39.34
C VAL A 307 -17.36 -10.32 -38.04
N GLY A 308 -16.28 -9.62 -37.75
CA GLY A 308 -16.06 -8.89 -36.49
C GLY A 308 -14.61 -9.06 -36.03
N GLY A 309 -14.12 -8.11 -35.22
CA GLY A 309 -12.72 -8.08 -34.80
C GLY A 309 -12.53 -7.24 -33.53
N PHE A 310 -11.39 -6.57 -33.42
CA PHE A 310 -11.09 -5.70 -32.28
C PHE A 310 -11.37 -4.25 -32.65
N ALA A 311 -12.27 -3.60 -31.90
CA ALA A 311 -12.70 -2.24 -32.18
C ALA A 311 -12.65 -1.34 -30.95
N VAL A 312 -12.01 -0.19 -31.07
CA VAL A 312 -12.03 0.87 -30.05
C VAL A 312 -12.43 2.15 -30.75
N SER A 313 -13.52 2.79 -30.29
CA SER A 313 -14.08 3.93 -31.03
C SER A 313 -14.63 5.05 -30.17
N GLY A 314 -14.34 6.27 -30.60
CA GLY A 314 -14.93 7.49 -30.05
C GLY A 314 -15.77 8.20 -31.12
N ARG A 315 -16.97 8.64 -30.75
CA ARG A 315 -17.81 9.45 -31.63
C ARG A 315 -18.34 10.69 -30.93
N THR A 316 -18.00 11.85 -31.48
CA THR A 316 -18.57 13.14 -31.09
C THR A 316 -19.26 13.82 -32.27
N THR A 317 -20.10 14.81 -32.00
CA THR A 317 -20.70 15.67 -33.03
C THR A 317 -20.31 17.14 -32.87
N THR A 318 -19.19 17.41 -32.19
CA THR A 318 -18.59 18.74 -32.05
C THR A 318 -17.08 18.66 -32.15
N LYS A 319 -16.48 19.56 -32.92
CA LYS A 319 -15.03 19.72 -33.07
C LYS A 319 -14.46 20.51 -31.88
N GLU A 320 -14.07 19.85 -30.80
CA GLU A 320 -13.16 20.47 -29.82
C GLU A 320 -11.71 20.30 -30.30
N GLU A 321 -10.90 21.36 -30.16
CA GLU A 321 -9.47 21.32 -30.48
C GLU A 321 -8.73 20.61 -29.34
N GLY A 322 -8.31 19.38 -29.58
CA GLY A 322 -7.53 18.56 -28.66
C GLY A 322 -7.16 17.23 -29.30
N PHE A 323 -5.99 16.67 -28.95
CA PHE A 323 -5.64 15.29 -29.27
C PHE A 323 -6.30 14.43 -28.18
N TYR A 324 -7.29 13.62 -28.56
CA TYR A 324 -7.95 12.70 -27.65
C TYR A 324 -7.48 11.28 -27.96
N ASP A 325 -6.90 10.60 -26.97
CA ASP A 325 -6.50 9.21 -27.09
C ASP A 325 -7.72 8.32 -26.82
N VAL A 326 -8.20 7.58 -27.81
CA VAL A 326 -9.32 6.63 -27.60
C VAL A 326 -8.81 5.27 -27.13
N LEU A 327 -7.51 5.02 -27.30
CA LEU A 327 -6.81 3.87 -26.80
C LEU A 327 -5.54 4.38 -26.11
N LYS A 328 -5.54 4.34 -24.78
CA LYS A 328 -4.40 4.69 -23.95
C LYS A 328 -3.84 3.41 -23.36
N VAL A 329 -2.60 3.13 -23.72
CA VAL A 329 -1.91 1.92 -23.32
C VAL A 329 -0.59 2.36 -22.73
N VAL A 330 -0.32 1.97 -21.48
CA VAL A 330 0.99 2.26 -20.88
C VAL A 330 2.07 1.51 -21.69
N PRO A 331 3.10 2.19 -22.20
CA PRO A 331 3.99 1.64 -23.21
C PRO A 331 4.88 0.47 -22.74
N GLU A 332 4.88 0.13 -21.45
CA GLU A 332 5.95 -0.67 -20.88
C GLU A 332 6.00 -2.11 -21.46
N ARG A 333 4.86 -2.73 -21.80
CA ARG A 333 4.80 -3.98 -22.61
C ARG A 333 3.41 -4.24 -23.20
N THR A 334 3.08 -3.66 -24.36
CA THR A 334 1.88 -4.06 -25.11
C THR A 334 2.19 -4.65 -26.46
N ASP A 335 1.94 -5.95 -26.60
CA ASP A 335 2.06 -6.66 -27.87
C ASP A 335 0.67 -6.87 -28.49
N VAL A 336 0.47 -6.41 -29.73
CA VAL A 336 -0.72 -6.73 -30.51
C VAL A 336 -0.35 -7.73 -31.60
N PHE A 337 -0.75 -8.99 -31.42
CA PHE A 337 -0.55 -10.06 -32.38
C PHE A 337 -1.73 -10.12 -33.35
N ILE A 338 -1.44 -9.97 -34.64
CA ILE A 338 -2.46 -9.96 -35.68
C ILE A 338 -2.18 -11.10 -36.67
N LYS A 339 -3.14 -12.00 -36.84
CA LYS A 339 -3.06 -13.12 -37.79
C LYS A 339 -4.16 -13.02 -38.87
N PRO A 340 -3.89 -12.37 -40.01
CA PRO A 340 -4.84 -12.26 -41.11
C PRO A 340 -4.98 -13.56 -41.91
N SER A 341 -6.13 -13.75 -42.57
CA SER A 341 -6.36 -14.85 -43.51
C SER A 341 -5.90 -14.48 -44.93
N GLY A 342 -5.23 -15.41 -45.61
CA GLY A 342 -4.71 -15.18 -46.96
C GLY A 342 -3.61 -14.13 -47.04
N ASN A 343 -3.60 -13.32 -48.11
CA ASN A 343 -2.56 -12.31 -48.38
C ASN A 343 -2.89 -10.91 -47.80
N LYS A 344 -3.75 -10.81 -46.79
CA LYS A 344 -4.11 -9.50 -46.21
C LYS A 344 -3.06 -9.05 -45.19
N SER A 345 -2.87 -7.74 -45.08
CA SER A 345 -2.03 -7.14 -44.03
C SER A 345 -2.74 -7.04 -42.67
N PHE A 346 -4.08 -7.07 -42.65
CA PHE A 346 -4.93 -7.01 -41.44
C PHE A 346 -6.16 -7.91 -41.55
N PRO A 347 -6.69 -8.40 -40.41
CA PRO A 347 -7.97 -9.05 -40.34
C PRO A 347 -9.10 -8.04 -40.55
N ASP A 348 -10.15 -8.45 -41.24
CA ASP A 348 -11.40 -7.71 -41.39
C ASP A 348 -11.97 -7.42 -39.99
N GLY A 349 -12.12 -6.14 -39.66
CA GLY A 349 -12.74 -5.72 -38.40
C GLY A 349 -11.78 -5.39 -37.25
N PHE A 350 -10.46 -5.30 -37.50
CA PHE A 350 -9.57 -4.54 -36.60
C PHE A 350 -9.69 -3.04 -36.91
N SER A 351 -10.09 -2.22 -35.95
CA SER A 351 -10.23 -0.77 -36.13
C SER A 351 -10.11 0.00 -34.83
N VAL A 352 -9.22 0.97 -34.76
CA VAL A 352 -9.23 2.01 -33.73
C VAL A 352 -9.53 3.32 -34.44
N SER A 353 -10.61 4.01 -34.07
CA SER A 353 -11.07 5.16 -34.85
C SER A 353 -11.80 6.21 -34.03
N VAL A 354 -11.54 7.47 -34.36
CA VAL A 354 -12.38 8.60 -33.99
C VAL A 354 -13.19 9.02 -35.21
N TYR A 355 -14.50 9.18 -35.03
CA TYR A 355 -15.40 9.61 -36.10
C TYR A 355 -15.83 11.05 -35.88
N ASP A 356 -15.70 11.86 -36.92
CA ASP A 356 -16.19 13.24 -36.94
C ASP A 356 -17.71 13.35 -37.17
N GLU A 357 -18.20 14.60 -37.24
CA GLU A 357 -19.59 14.95 -37.51
C GLU A 357 -20.13 14.40 -38.85
N GLN A 358 -19.27 14.16 -39.84
CA GLN A 358 -19.64 13.61 -41.14
C GLN A 358 -19.54 12.08 -41.20
N LEU A 359 -19.28 11.41 -40.07
CA LEU A 359 -18.97 9.97 -40.01
C LEU A 359 -17.73 9.59 -40.80
N THR A 360 -16.87 10.56 -41.12
CA THR A 360 -15.59 10.28 -41.74
C THR A 360 -14.62 9.83 -40.63
N PRO A 361 -13.98 8.65 -40.77
CA PRO A 361 -12.88 8.29 -39.91
C PRO A 361 -11.76 9.32 -40.12
N THR A 362 -11.36 10.01 -39.05
CA THR A 362 -10.12 10.79 -39.05
C THR A 362 -9.03 9.85 -38.53
N GLU A 363 -8.17 9.37 -39.43
CA GLU A 363 -7.26 8.23 -39.23
C GLU A 363 -6.20 8.46 -38.14
N LEU A 364 -6.02 7.46 -37.26
CA LEU A 364 -4.83 7.21 -36.43
C LEU A 364 -4.03 5.97 -36.91
N PHE A 365 -4.49 5.27 -37.97
CA PHE A 365 -3.80 4.10 -38.56
C PHE A 365 -3.92 4.11 -40.10
N ASN A 366 -2.79 4.21 -40.81
CA ASN A 366 -2.69 3.91 -42.25
C ASN A 366 -1.46 3.03 -42.49
N VAL A 367 -1.58 1.98 -43.30
CA VAL A 367 -0.56 0.94 -43.45
C VAL A 367 -0.11 0.87 -44.89
N SER A 368 1.19 1.01 -45.12
CA SER A 368 1.83 0.69 -46.40
C SER A 368 3.06 -0.19 -46.17
N GLU A 369 3.58 -0.79 -47.26
CA GLU A 369 4.53 -1.93 -47.29
C GLU A 369 5.90 -1.70 -46.60
N GLU A 370 6.13 -0.56 -45.95
CA GLU A 370 7.34 -0.28 -45.15
C GLU A 370 6.97 0.38 -43.81
N GLY A 371 6.66 -0.45 -42.80
CA GLY A 371 6.78 -0.06 -41.39
C GLY A 371 5.79 0.99 -40.84
N ILE A 372 5.61 0.94 -39.52
CA ILE A 372 4.65 1.72 -38.74
C ILE A 372 5.21 3.13 -38.51
N TYR A 373 4.45 4.18 -38.85
CA TYR A 373 4.68 5.53 -38.32
C TYR A 373 3.54 5.87 -37.36
N MET A 374 3.83 5.89 -36.07
CA MET A 374 3.00 6.55 -35.07
C MET A 374 3.34 8.04 -35.08
N ASN A 375 2.34 8.91 -35.03
CA ASN A 375 2.57 10.34 -34.79
C ASN A 375 2.66 10.67 -33.29
N ASN A 376 2.88 9.66 -32.45
CA ASN A 376 3.45 9.77 -31.12
C ASN A 376 4.70 8.87 -31.10
N GLU A 377 5.79 9.37 -30.55
CA GLU A 377 7.06 8.67 -30.39
C GLU A 377 6.83 7.24 -29.90
N VAL A 378 7.20 6.22 -30.69
CA VAL A 378 7.13 4.82 -30.23
C VAL A 378 8.22 4.66 -29.17
N VAL A 379 7.81 4.75 -27.92
CA VAL A 379 8.66 4.54 -26.77
C VAL A 379 9.01 3.05 -26.69
N ILE A 380 10.29 2.71 -26.88
CA ILE A 380 10.81 1.35 -26.67
C ILE A 380 11.47 1.32 -25.29
N VAL A 381 10.83 0.70 -24.31
CA VAL A 381 11.40 0.53 -22.96
C VAL A 381 12.25 -0.75 -22.86
N PRO A 382 13.21 -0.81 -21.92
CA PRO A 382 13.90 -2.04 -21.57
C PRO A 382 12.98 -3.18 -21.13
N ASN A 383 13.33 -4.41 -21.48
CA ASN A 383 12.59 -5.59 -21.06
C ASN A 383 13.26 -6.22 -19.82
N VAL A 384 12.57 -6.23 -18.67
CA VAL A 384 13.16 -6.65 -17.38
C VAL A 384 12.36 -7.80 -16.73
N ILE A 385 13.06 -8.68 -16.02
CA ILE A 385 12.51 -9.72 -15.15
C ILE A 385 12.99 -9.43 -13.72
N THR A 386 12.07 -9.42 -12.75
CA THR A 386 12.42 -9.34 -11.32
C THR A 386 12.76 -10.73 -10.79
N GLY A 387 13.92 -10.88 -10.15
CA GLY A 387 14.41 -12.10 -9.51
C GLY A 387 13.74 -12.36 -8.16
N ASN A 388 13.89 -13.56 -7.60
CA ASN A 388 13.35 -13.89 -6.27
C ASN A 388 14.22 -13.25 -5.19
N ALA A 389 13.63 -12.88 -4.06
CA ALA A 389 14.40 -12.54 -2.88
C ALA A 389 15.02 -13.81 -2.29
N THR A 390 16.27 -13.69 -1.86
CA THR A 390 17.05 -14.75 -1.21
C THR A 390 17.67 -14.22 0.08
N ASP A 391 17.70 -15.09 1.10
CA ASP A 391 18.32 -14.84 2.40
C ASP A 391 17.87 -13.53 3.10
N PRO A 392 16.55 -13.27 3.26
CA PRO A 392 16.09 -12.12 4.03
C PRO A 392 16.47 -12.29 5.51
N THR A 393 17.20 -11.32 6.04
CA THR A 393 17.53 -11.20 7.47
C THR A 393 16.59 -10.20 8.14
N GLN A 394 16.94 -9.69 9.33
CA GLN A 394 16.19 -8.62 9.98
C GLN A 394 16.34 -7.27 9.24
N THR A 395 17.51 -7.01 8.65
CA THR A 395 17.85 -5.69 8.11
C THR A 395 18.42 -5.72 6.69
N SER A 396 18.52 -6.90 6.06
CA SER A 396 19.06 -7.06 4.72
C SER A 396 18.40 -8.16 3.91
N VAL A 397 18.56 -8.10 2.59
CA VAL A 397 18.11 -9.14 1.65
C VAL A 397 18.97 -9.10 0.38
N SER A 398 19.10 -10.22 -0.32
CA SER A 398 19.62 -10.22 -1.69
C SER A 398 18.48 -10.38 -2.69
N ILE A 399 18.43 -9.47 -3.66
CA ILE A 399 17.41 -9.39 -4.71
C ILE A 399 18.08 -9.02 -6.03
N GLY A 400 17.42 -9.29 -7.16
CA GLY A 400 18.04 -9.03 -8.45
C GLY A 400 17.05 -9.02 -9.60
N GLY A 401 17.57 -9.06 -10.80
CA GLY A 401 16.78 -9.13 -12.01
C GLY A 401 17.58 -9.50 -13.25
N THR A 402 16.88 -9.60 -14.37
CA THR A 402 17.48 -9.86 -15.68
C THR A 402 16.98 -8.81 -16.65
N VAL A 403 17.90 -8.09 -17.30
CA VAL A 403 17.54 -7.26 -18.46
C VAL A 403 17.67 -8.12 -19.71
N LEU A 404 16.55 -8.37 -20.39
CA LEU A 404 16.52 -9.16 -21.61
C LEU A 404 16.95 -8.34 -22.83
N PRO A 405 17.59 -8.97 -23.83
CA PRO A 405 17.87 -8.32 -25.10
C PRO A 405 16.59 -7.81 -25.77
N TYR A 406 16.64 -6.57 -26.25
CA TYR A 406 15.53 -5.91 -26.94
C TYR A 406 16.06 -5.01 -28.07
N ASN A 407 15.17 -4.55 -28.96
CA ASN A 407 15.53 -3.78 -30.16
C ASN A 407 15.53 -2.25 -29.93
N GLY A 408 15.76 -1.78 -28.70
CA GLY A 408 15.81 -0.35 -28.36
C GLY A 408 17.21 0.19 -28.08
N PRO A 409 17.32 1.45 -27.60
CA PRO A 409 18.59 2.07 -27.23
C PRO A 409 19.36 1.27 -26.16
N PRO A 410 20.69 1.42 -26.06
CA PRO A 410 21.47 0.79 -24.99
C PRO A 410 20.97 1.19 -23.60
N ILE A 411 21.19 0.31 -22.62
CA ILE A 411 20.83 0.59 -21.22
C ILE A 411 21.78 1.65 -20.64
N SER A 412 21.22 2.63 -19.96
CA SER A 412 21.93 3.68 -19.20
C SER A 412 22.02 3.34 -17.71
N HIS A 413 20.94 2.79 -17.13
CA HIS A 413 20.89 2.36 -15.73
C HIS A 413 20.11 1.05 -15.61
N ARG A 414 20.41 0.25 -14.59
CA ARG A 414 19.55 -0.87 -14.19
C ARG A 414 19.67 -1.07 -12.68
N GLY A 415 18.71 -1.77 -12.08
CA GLY A 415 18.77 -2.06 -10.67
C GLY A 415 17.46 -2.50 -10.08
N VAL A 416 17.24 -2.22 -8.80
CA VAL A 416 16.00 -2.54 -8.08
C VAL A 416 15.49 -1.31 -7.35
N THR A 417 14.17 -1.11 -7.38
CA THR A 417 13.45 -0.18 -6.51
C THR A 417 12.60 -0.96 -5.51
N TYR A 418 12.50 -0.46 -4.28
CA TYR A 418 11.75 -1.09 -3.18
C TYR A 418 10.98 -0.06 -2.35
N SER A 419 9.89 -0.50 -1.71
CA SER A 419 9.10 0.29 -0.78
C SER A 419 8.25 -0.59 0.15
N ILE A 420 7.83 -0.06 1.30
CA ILE A 420 6.76 -0.62 2.13
C ILE A 420 5.36 -0.41 1.53
N SER A 421 5.23 0.39 0.47
CA SER A 421 4.00 0.57 -0.32
C SER A 421 4.07 -0.19 -1.64
N PRO A 422 2.94 -0.72 -2.14
CA PRO A 422 2.88 -1.38 -3.44
C PRO A 422 3.27 -0.45 -4.60
N ASN A 423 3.74 -1.05 -5.69
CA ASN A 423 4.15 -0.46 -6.96
C ASN A 423 5.27 0.59 -6.83
N PRO A 424 6.45 0.21 -6.28
CA PRO A 424 7.57 1.13 -6.15
C PRO A 424 8.07 1.60 -7.53
N ILE A 425 8.37 2.89 -7.63
CA ILE A 425 8.87 3.56 -8.85
C ILE A 425 10.35 3.90 -8.65
N ALA A 426 11.18 3.62 -9.65
CA ALA A 426 12.59 3.92 -9.63
C ALA A 426 12.83 5.45 -9.67
N ASP A 427 13.53 5.96 -8.67
CA ASP A 427 14.05 7.32 -8.61
C ASP A 427 15.56 7.27 -8.36
N ILE A 428 16.33 7.43 -9.43
CA ILE A 428 17.80 7.38 -9.41
C ILE A 428 18.45 8.57 -8.69
N GLN A 429 17.68 9.58 -8.27
CA GLN A 429 18.19 10.74 -7.51
C GLN A 429 17.86 10.62 -6.01
N SER A 430 16.94 9.74 -5.63
CA SER A 430 16.58 9.52 -4.24
C SER A 430 17.70 8.82 -3.46
N SER A 431 17.88 9.21 -2.19
CA SER A 431 18.72 8.46 -1.26
C SER A 431 17.90 7.32 -0.64
N PRO A 432 18.39 6.07 -0.64
CA PRO A 432 17.71 4.96 -0.01
C PRO A 432 17.49 5.20 1.49
N SER A 433 16.40 4.65 2.01
CA SER A 433 16.00 4.69 3.42
C SER A 433 15.49 3.32 3.85
N GLY A 434 15.32 3.10 5.15
CA GLY A 434 14.74 1.85 5.66
C GLY A 434 13.33 1.55 5.14
N GLU A 435 12.60 2.50 4.54
CA GLU A 435 11.24 2.27 4.06
C GLU A 435 11.11 2.21 2.53
N MET A 436 12.04 2.83 1.80
CA MET A 436 12.04 2.87 0.34
C MET A 436 13.39 3.28 -0.23
N GLY A 437 13.67 2.88 -1.47
CA GLY A 437 14.86 3.32 -2.17
C GLY A 437 15.00 2.74 -3.58
N THR A 438 15.94 3.29 -4.34
CA THR A 438 16.34 2.78 -5.66
C THR A 438 17.84 2.52 -5.65
N ILE A 439 18.25 1.26 -5.86
CA ILE A 439 19.65 0.86 -5.93
C ILE A 439 19.98 0.51 -7.38
N THR A 440 21.06 1.11 -7.90
CA THR A 440 21.54 0.85 -9.26
C THR A 440 22.69 -0.17 -9.25
N ASP A 441 22.66 -1.08 -10.21
CA ASP A 441 23.75 -2.00 -10.49
C ASP A 441 24.74 -1.37 -11.48
N TYR A 442 26.03 -1.65 -11.29
CA TYR A 442 27.07 -1.25 -12.23
C TYR A 442 27.31 -2.33 -13.27
N PHE A 443 27.20 -1.98 -14.55
CA PHE A 443 27.41 -2.91 -15.65
C PHE A 443 28.31 -2.34 -16.76
N PRO A 444 29.17 -3.17 -17.36
CA PRO A 444 29.85 -2.83 -18.62
C PRO A 444 29.00 -3.26 -19.84
N GLY A 445 29.11 -2.55 -20.96
CA GLY A 445 28.55 -2.98 -22.25
C GLY A 445 27.13 -2.49 -22.51
N ASP A 446 26.27 -3.36 -23.05
CA ASP A 446 24.90 -3.04 -23.47
C ASP A 446 23.88 -3.03 -22.33
N GLY A 447 24.26 -3.57 -21.16
CA GLY A 447 23.45 -3.66 -19.94
C GLY A 447 22.47 -4.80 -19.88
N PHE A 448 22.56 -5.76 -20.82
CA PHE A 448 21.79 -7.00 -20.76
C PHE A 448 22.37 -8.01 -19.76
N GLY A 449 21.54 -8.98 -19.39
CA GLY A 449 21.90 -10.09 -18.51
C GLY A 449 21.39 -9.94 -17.08
N GLU A 450 21.81 -10.88 -16.25
CA GLU A 450 21.45 -10.95 -14.84
C GLU A 450 22.26 -9.95 -14.00
N PHE A 451 21.66 -9.50 -12.91
CA PHE A 451 22.28 -8.69 -11.87
C PHE A 451 21.66 -9.02 -10.52
N ASP A 452 22.47 -8.92 -9.48
CA ASP A 452 22.10 -9.12 -8.09
C ASP A 452 22.51 -7.89 -7.27
N ILE A 453 21.67 -7.53 -6.32
CA ILE A 453 21.79 -6.40 -5.41
C ILE A 453 21.63 -6.91 -3.99
N PHE A 454 22.54 -6.48 -3.12
CA PHE A 454 22.39 -6.63 -1.69
C PHE A 454 21.79 -5.35 -1.13
N LEU A 455 20.61 -5.46 -0.51
CA LEU A 455 19.98 -4.37 0.23
C LEU A 455 20.30 -4.54 1.72
N ASP A 456 20.67 -3.44 2.38
CA ASP A 456 20.86 -3.33 3.82
C ASP A 456 20.08 -2.13 4.38
N GLY A 457 20.08 -1.98 5.71
CA GLY A 457 19.40 -0.89 6.41
C GLY A 457 17.87 -0.97 6.39
N LEU A 458 17.29 -2.15 6.16
CA LEU A 458 15.85 -2.39 6.19
C LEU A 458 15.33 -2.49 7.63
N ASN A 459 14.04 -2.24 7.81
CA ASN A 459 13.38 -2.36 9.10
C ASN A 459 13.05 -3.84 9.41
N PRO A 460 13.30 -4.33 10.62
CA PRO A 460 12.89 -5.68 11.05
C PRO A 460 11.37 -5.90 10.98
N GLY A 461 10.96 -7.15 10.74
CA GLY A 461 9.56 -7.59 10.73
C GLY A 461 8.67 -6.88 9.70
N THR A 462 9.23 -6.34 8.63
CA THR A 462 8.55 -5.43 7.69
C THR A 462 8.36 -6.10 6.32
N LEU A 463 7.16 -5.92 5.74
CA LEU A 463 6.83 -6.36 4.38
C LEU A 463 7.29 -5.30 3.37
N TYR A 464 8.07 -5.73 2.38
CA TYR A 464 8.53 -4.89 1.27
C TYR A 464 8.00 -5.38 -0.06
N TYR A 465 7.70 -4.42 -0.94
CA TYR A 465 7.44 -4.58 -2.36
C TYR A 465 8.68 -4.13 -3.12
N TYR A 466 9.09 -4.88 -4.15
CA TYR A 466 10.24 -4.52 -4.97
C TYR A 466 10.05 -4.88 -6.44
N ARG A 467 10.72 -4.13 -7.32
CA ARG A 467 10.72 -4.30 -8.77
C ARG A 467 12.12 -4.10 -9.32
N ALA A 468 12.59 -5.02 -10.16
CA ALA A 468 13.76 -4.78 -10.99
C ALA A 468 13.43 -3.74 -12.08
N PHE A 469 14.37 -2.86 -12.42
CA PHE A 469 14.19 -1.85 -13.46
C PHE A 469 15.43 -1.73 -14.36
N ALA A 470 15.21 -1.18 -15.55
CA ALA A 470 16.28 -0.68 -16.41
C ALA A 470 15.83 0.58 -17.14
N ILE A 471 16.74 1.53 -17.31
CA ILE A 471 16.56 2.80 -18.00
C ILE A 471 17.46 2.77 -19.23
N ASN A 472 16.96 3.14 -20.39
CA ASN A 472 17.78 3.26 -21.60
C ASN A 472 18.38 4.66 -21.77
N GLN A 473 19.19 4.86 -22.80
CA GLN A 473 19.83 6.16 -23.09
C GLN A 473 18.83 7.28 -23.47
N ASP A 474 17.60 6.92 -23.84
CA ASP A 474 16.53 7.89 -24.13
C ASP A 474 15.72 8.24 -22.86
N GLY A 475 16.14 7.75 -21.69
CA GLY A 475 15.49 8.01 -20.40
C GLY A 475 14.24 7.17 -20.13
N GLN A 476 13.95 6.19 -20.98
CA GLN A 476 12.77 5.33 -20.84
C GLN A 476 13.04 4.18 -19.88
N ILE A 477 12.11 3.96 -18.95
CA ILE A 477 12.24 2.96 -17.88
C ILE A 477 11.36 1.75 -18.22
N GLY A 478 11.89 0.56 -18.01
CA GLY A 478 11.12 -0.68 -18.01
C GLY A 478 11.27 -1.41 -16.69
N TYR A 479 10.16 -1.91 -16.17
CA TYR A 479 10.11 -2.68 -14.92
C TYR A 479 9.89 -4.17 -15.17
N GLY A 480 10.39 -4.99 -14.24
CA GLY A 480 9.94 -6.36 -14.07
C GLY A 480 8.71 -6.42 -13.16
N ALA A 481 8.08 -7.60 -13.10
CA ALA A 481 6.93 -7.83 -12.23
C ALA A 481 7.24 -7.48 -10.77
N GLN A 482 6.24 -7.00 -10.04
CA GLN A 482 6.35 -6.79 -8.60
C GLN A 482 6.57 -8.10 -7.86
N ARG A 483 7.39 -8.05 -6.82
CA ARG A 483 7.56 -9.14 -5.86
C ARG A 483 7.59 -8.60 -4.45
N THR A 484 7.44 -9.51 -3.50
CA THR A 484 7.44 -9.17 -2.08
C THR A 484 8.39 -10.06 -1.30
N PHE A 485 8.92 -9.53 -0.20
CA PHE A 485 9.57 -10.30 0.85
C PHE A 485 9.27 -9.65 2.21
N THR A 486 9.46 -10.41 3.28
CA THR A 486 9.31 -9.91 4.65
C THR A 486 10.62 -10.13 5.38
N THR A 487 11.17 -9.08 6.01
CA THR A 487 12.33 -9.22 6.89
C THR A 487 11.96 -9.98 8.15
N SER A 488 12.93 -10.64 8.76
CA SER A 488 12.73 -11.32 10.04
C SER A 488 12.45 -10.29 11.14
N GLY A 489 11.63 -10.65 12.14
CA GLY A 489 11.38 -9.81 13.30
C GLY A 489 12.60 -9.72 14.23
N LEU A 490 12.57 -8.77 15.15
CA LEU A 490 13.55 -8.65 16.24
C LEU A 490 13.63 -9.95 17.06
N TYR A 491 14.80 -10.25 17.60
CA TYR A 491 15.03 -11.37 18.50
C TYR A 491 14.63 -11.02 19.94
N LEU A 492 14.03 -11.98 20.64
CA LEU A 492 13.76 -11.89 22.06
C LEU A 492 15.01 -12.24 22.87
N LEU A 493 15.46 -11.31 23.71
CA LEU A 493 16.55 -11.49 24.67
C LEU A 493 16.00 -11.42 26.10
N THR A 494 16.09 -12.52 26.85
CA THR A 494 15.63 -12.59 28.24
C THR A 494 16.81 -12.53 29.22
N PHE A 495 16.78 -11.58 30.14
CA PHE A 495 17.65 -11.56 31.31
C PHE A 495 16.96 -12.25 32.49
N ILE A 496 17.71 -13.07 33.23
CA ILE A 496 17.28 -13.71 34.47
C ILE A 496 18.28 -13.30 35.55
N VAL A 497 17.85 -12.52 36.55
CA VAL A 497 18.72 -11.96 37.59
C VAL A 497 18.48 -12.66 38.92
N LEU A 498 19.52 -13.33 39.41
CA LEU A 498 19.47 -14.16 40.62
C LEU A 498 20.53 -13.73 41.63
N GLU A 499 20.27 -13.94 42.91
CA GLU A 499 21.28 -13.80 43.95
C GLU A 499 22.31 -14.94 43.87
N GLN A 500 23.60 -14.60 43.88
CA GLN A 500 24.67 -15.59 43.84
C GLN A 500 24.64 -16.49 45.09
N GLY A 501 24.56 -17.79 44.87
CA GLY A 501 24.63 -18.83 45.91
C GLY A 501 23.27 -19.29 46.44
N THR A 502 22.26 -18.43 46.51
CA THR A 502 20.88 -18.84 46.85
C THR A 502 20.01 -19.10 45.62
N GLU A 503 20.37 -18.53 44.47
CA GLU A 503 19.59 -18.56 43.23
C GLU A 503 18.17 -17.98 43.40
N THR A 504 17.99 -17.12 44.41
CA THR A 504 16.72 -16.43 44.64
C THR A 504 16.56 -15.35 43.58
N PRO A 505 15.41 -15.27 42.89
CA PRO A 505 15.13 -14.17 41.97
C PRO A 505 15.22 -12.79 42.63
N ILE A 506 15.82 -11.83 41.93
CA ILE A 506 15.94 -10.46 42.39
C ILE A 506 14.91 -9.61 41.66
N ASP A 507 13.85 -9.22 42.37
CA ASP A 507 12.84 -8.27 41.89
C ASP A 507 13.42 -6.84 41.82
N ASN A 508 12.96 -6.05 40.85
CA ASN A 508 13.37 -4.67 40.62
C ASN A 508 14.87 -4.46 40.36
N ALA A 509 15.63 -5.51 40.00
CA ALA A 509 16.98 -5.35 39.48
C ALA A 509 16.89 -4.58 38.16
N MET A 510 17.70 -3.53 38.04
CA MET A 510 17.71 -2.69 36.86
C MET A 510 18.67 -3.27 35.84
N VAL A 511 18.12 -3.77 34.74
CA VAL A 511 18.87 -4.28 33.59
C VAL A 511 18.96 -3.15 32.57
N THR A 512 20.19 -2.80 32.22
CA THR A 512 20.50 -1.83 31.18
C THR A 512 21.13 -2.56 30.01
N LEU A 513 20.54 -2.42 28.82
CA LEU A 513 21.12 -2.86 27.56
C LEU A 513 21.44 -1.59 26.75
N GLU A 514 22.70 -1.44 26.34
CA GLU A 514 23.20 -0.28 25.57
C GLU A 514 22.64 1.08 26.00
N SER A 515 23.09 1.65 27.14
CA SER A 515 22.96 3.06 27.58
C SER A 515 21.61 3.80 27.48
N TYR A 516 20.53 3.20 26.97
CA TYR A 516 19.26 3.87 26.60
C TYR A 516 18.01 3.07 26.99
N ASP A 517 18.16 1.82 27.43
CA ASP A 517 17.03 0.91 27.72
C ASP A 517 17.07 0.48 29.20
N PHE A 518 16.25 1.10 30.06
CA PHE A 518 16.28 0.88 31.52
C PHE A 518 15.03 0.18 31.98
N ASN A 519 15.20 -1.07 32.35
CA ASN A 519 14.06 -1.87 32.74
C ASN A 519 14.34 -2.64 34.01
N LYS A 520 13.25 -2.98 34.69
CA LYS A 520 13.30 -3.68 35.96
C LYS A 520 12.85 -5.11 35.76
N THR A 521 13.57 -6.03 36.37
CA THR A 521 13.10 -7.39 36.51
C THR A 521 11.78 -7.45 37.26
N ASN A 522 10.96 -8.43 36.90
CA ASN A 522 9.73 -8.77 37.63
C ASN A 522 10.06 -9.54 38.93
N ASP A 523 9.02 -10.00 39.64
CA ASP A 523 9.15 -10.80 40.86
C ASP A 523 9.75 -12.20 40.65
N GLU A 524 9.79 -12.66 39.40
CA GLU A 524 10.49 -13.88 38.96
C GLU A 524 11.96 -13.61 38.58
N GLY A 525 12.43 -12.37 38.66
CA GLY A 525 13.80 -11.97 38.34
C GLY A 525 14.06 -11.77 36.85
N ASP A 526 13.01 -11.78 36.04
CA ASP A 526 13.12 -11.81 34.58
C ASP A 526 12.83 -10.44 33.93
N TYR A 527 13.50 -10.15 32.83
CA TYR A 527 13.18 -9.04 31.94
C TYR A 527 13.49 -9.38 30.46
N GLU A 528 12.69 -8.87 29.52
CA GLU A 528 12.79 -9.20 28.09
C GLU A 528 13.03 -7.96 27.22
N PHE A 529 14.02 -8.04 26.32
CA PHE A 529 14.29 -7.06 25.27
C PHE A 529 13.93 -7.63 23.89
N HIS A 530 13.50 -6.77 22.97
CA HIS A 530 13.40 -7.08 21.54
C HIS A 530 14.52 -6.35 20.82
N VAL A 531 15.49 -7.08 20.28
CA VAL A 531 16.73 -6.52 19.74
C VAL A 531 17.07 -7.11 18.37
N GLU A 532 17.90 -6.39 17.63
CA GLU A 532 18.47 -6.91 16.39
C GLU A 532 19.55 -7.96 16.70
N GLU A 533 19.96 -8.70 15.69
CA GLU A 533 21.14 -9.55 15.74
C GLU A 533 22.39 -8.67 15.94
N GLY A 534 23.16 -8.93 16.99
CA GLY A 534 24.31 -8.10 17.29
C GLY A 534 24.98 -8.38 18.62
N ASP A 535 26.06 -7.63 18.86
CA ASP A 535 26.80 -7.62 20.12
C ASP A 535 26.39 -6.41 20.95
N TYR A 536 25.90 -6.66 22.16
CA TYR A 536 25.42 -5.64 23.09
C TYR A 536 26.28 -5.63 24.35
N ASN A 537 26.45 -4.46 24.97
CA ASN A 537 26.94 -4.35 26.33
C ASN A 537 25.75 -4.23 27.30
N TYR A 538 25.84 -4.90 28.43
CA TYR A 538 24.83 -4.82 29.49
C TYR A 538 25.44 -4.47 30.84
N SER A 539 24.62 -3.87 31.71
CA SER A 539 24.87 -3.82 33.15
C SER A 539 23.62 -4.14 33.93
N VAL A 540 23.79 -4.81 35.06
CA VAL A 540 22.71 -5.15 35.99
C VAL A 540 23.07 -4.63 37.37
N ILE A 541 22.20 -3.78 37.91
CA ILE A 541 22.37 -3.20 39.23
C ILE A 541 21.13 -3.42 40.08
N ALA A 542 21.32 -3.78 41.34
CA ALA A 542 20.24 -3.94 42.31
C ALA A 542 20.70 -3.43 43.69
N GLU A 543 19.77 -2.87 44.46
CA GLU A 543 20.08 -2.37 45.79
C GLU A 543 20.51 -3.53 46.71
N GLY A 544 21.60 -3.35 47.46
CA GLY A 544 22.16 -4.42 48.30
C GLY A 544 23.06 -5.40 47.54
N TYR A 545 23.34 -5.18 46.26
CA TYR A 545 24.18 -6.04 45.44
C TYR A 545 25.32 -5.26 44.76
N ARG A 546 26.37 -5.97 44.38
CA ARG A 546 27.43 -5.46 43.49
C ARG A 546 26.92 -5.47 42.07
N GLU A 547 27.31 -4.45 41.29
CA GLU A 547 27.04 -4.39 39.85
C GLU A 547 27.73 -5.55 39.11
N ASP A 548 27.03 -6.10 38.11
CA ASP A 548 27.59 -6.98 37.09
C ASP A 548 27.46 -6.29 35.73
N ALA A 549 28.55 -6.24 34.97
CA ALA A 549 28.56 -5.63 33.63
C ALA A 549 29.48 -6.44 32.71
N ASP A 550 28.99 -6.77 31.51
CA ASP A 550 29.67 -7.62 30.53
C ASP A 550 29.07 -7.40 29.12
N GLY A 551 29.63 -8.10 28.12
CA GLY A 551 29.08 -8.18 26.77
C GLY A 551 28.15 -9.40 26.57
N ILE A 552 27.26 -9.32 25.58
CA ILE A 552 26.42 -10.42 25.12
C ILE A 552 26.23 -10.37 23.60
N SER A 553 26.39 -11.51 22.93
CA SER A 553 26.08 -11.69 21.51
C SER A 553 24.71 -12.33 21.35
N VAL A 554 23.81 -11.69 20.59
CA VAL A 554 22.48 -12.19 20.27
C VAL A 554 22.49 -12.68 18.82
N GLU A 555 22.62 -14.00 18.64
CA GLU A 555 22.71 -14.65 17.32
C GLU A 555 21.40 -15.33 16.88
N SER A 556 20.42 -15.46 17.79
CA SER A 556 19.14 -16.11 17.51
C SER A 556 18.03 -15.65 18.43
N ASP A 557 16.79 -15.85 17.98
CA ASP A 557 15.60 -15.59 18.79
C ASP A 557 15.56 -16.44 20.08
N ASN A 558 14.99 -15.89 21.15
CA ASN A 558 14.91 -16.47 22.50
C ASN A 558 16.27 -16.73 23.16
N THR A 559 17.21 -15.79 23.01
CA THR A 559 18.49 -15.83 23.73
C THR A 559 18.24 -15.56 25.22
N ILE A 560 18.86 -16.34 26.12
CA ILE A 560 18.70 -16.17 27.58
C ILE A 560 20.05 -15.87 28.23
N LYS A 561 20.10 -14.81 29.04
CA LYS A 561 21.25 -14.43 29.86
C LYS A 561 20.91 -14.48 31.34
N THR A 562 21.51 -15.41 32.06
CA THR A 562 21.43 -15.44 33.53
C THR A 562 22.57 -14.62 34.13
N VAL A 563 22.24 -13.72 35.05
CA VAL A 563 23.18 -12.87 35.80
C VAL A 563 23.07 -13.21 37.28
N TYR A 564 24.21 -13.50 37.92
CA TYR A 564 24.27 -13.81 39.35
C TYR A 564 24.90 -12.65 40.11
N LEU A 565 24.11 -11.90 40.88
CA LEU A 565 24.60 -10.75 41.63
C LEU A 565 25.15 -11.16 43.00
N GLU A 566 26.32 -10.63 43.34
CA GLU A 566 26.96 -10.77 44.65
C GLU A 566 26.36 -9.78 45.67
N THR A 567 25.97 -10.24 46.85
CA THR A 567 25.48 -9.34 47.92
C THR A 567 26.56 -8.35 48.35
N SER A 568 26.20 -7.09 48.53
CA SER A 568 27.04 -6.06 49.14
C SER A 568 26.46 -5.65 50.50
N ALA A 569 27.33 -5.52 51.50
CA ALA A 569 26.94 -5.02 52.81
C ALA A 569 26.64 -3.51 52.81
N TYR A 570 27.17 -2.78 51.82
CA TYR A 570 27.05 -1.33 51.71
C TYR A 570 26.70 -0.95 50.28
N THR A 571 25.70 -0.09 50.11
CA THR A 571 25.23 0.35 48.79
C THR A 571 24.98 1.85 48.82
N VAL A 572 25.46 2.53 47.79
CA VAL A 572 25.24 3.96 47.55
C VAL A 572 24.58 4.10 46.20
N VAL A 573 23.44 4.78 46.16
CA VAL A 573 22.67 5.04 44.94
C VAL A 573 22.76 6.52 44.62
N PHE A 574 23.48 6.86 43.55
CA PHE A 574 23.49 8.21 43.00
C PHE A 574 22.26 8.39 42.09
N THR A 575 21.66 9.57 42.10
CA THR A 575 20.63 9.97 41.13
C THR A 575 20.98 11.36 40.63
N VAL A 576 21.41 11.49 39.38
CA VAL A 576 21.93 12.70 38.78
C VAL A 576 20.93 13.24 37.76
N THR A 577 20.50 14.49 37.95
CA THR A 577 19.57 15.19 37.06
C THR A 577 20.12 16.57 36.68
N ASN A 578 19.55 17.21 35.65
CA ASN A 578 19.73 18.63 35.41
C ASN A 578 18.76 19.48 36.25
N GLN A 579 18.78 20.80 36.04
CA GLN A 579 17.96 21.77 36.75
C GLN A 579 16.44 21.64 36.52
N ILE A 580 16.01 20.91 35.48
CA ILE A 580 14.60 20.69 35.15
C ILE A 580 14.13 19.27 35.52
N ASP A 581 14.90 18.58 36.36
CA ASP A 581 14.67 17.20 36.82
C ASP A 581 14.78 16.12 35.72
N ASP A 582 15.39 16.44 34.57
CA ASP A 582 15.67 15.42 33.56
C ASP A 582 16.89 14.57 34.00
N PRO A 583 16.81 13.23 33.92
CA PRO A 583 17.91 12.34 34.29
C PRO A 583 19.08 12.45 33.32
N LEU A 584 20.30 12.44 33.85
CA LEU A 584 21.53 12.55 33.05
C LEU A 584 22.23 11.19 32.92
N SER A 585 22.26 10.64 31.70
CA SER A 585 22.97 9.39 31.35
C SER A 585 24.46 9.62 31.12
N GLY A 586 25.28 8.58 31.34
CA GLY A 586 26.70 8.59 30.98
C GLY A 586 27.58 9.46 31.87
N ILE A 587 27.07 9.93 33.01
CA ILE A 587 27.82 10.80 33.92
C ILE A 587 28.79 9.97 34.74
N TYR A 588 30.08 10.23 34.56
CA TYR A 588 31.14 9.62 35.35
C TYR A 588 31.22 10.23 36.75
N ILE A 589 31.06 9.39 37.77
CA ILE A 589 31.19 9.76 39.17
C ILE A 589 32.49 9.15 39.70
N PHE A 590 33.49 9.98 39.91
CA PHE A 590 34.77 9.59 40.49
C PHE A 590 34.64 9.60 42.01
N ILE A 591 34.97 8.49 42.66
CA ILE A 591 34.86 8.33 44.11
C ILE A 591 36.28 8.15 44.67
N GLU A 592 36.68 9.08 45.52
CA GLU A 592 37.98 9.08 46.18
C GLU A 592 38.00 8.14 47.38
N GLY A 593 38.99 7.24 47.41
CA GLY A 593 39.20 6.25 48.46
C GLY A 593 40.62 5.69 48.45
N ALA A 594 40.84 4.55 49.13
CA ALA A 594 42.15 3.87 49.13
C ALA A 594 42.56 3.36 47.73
N GLU A 595 41.57 3.12 46.86
CA GLU A 595 41.70 2.88 45.42
C GLU A 595 40.71 3.82 44.71
N ALA A 596 41.07 4.26 43.51
CA ALA A 596 40.19 5.07 42.67
C ALA A 596 39.04 4.21 42.15
N HIS A 597 37.80 4.59 42.48
CA HIS A 597 36.60 3.95 41.95
C HIS A 597 35.84 4.92 41.06
N TYR A 598 35.17 4.37 40.05
CA TYR A 598 34.26 5.10 39.19
C TYR A 598 32.98 4.30 39.04
N CYS A 599 31.87 5.01 38.92
CA CYS A 599 30.60 4.47 38.46
C CYS A 599 30.00 5.47 37.48
N THR A 600 29.16 4.97 36.57
CA THR A 600 28.56 5.80 35.51
C THR A 600 27.05 5.74 35.63
N THR A 601 26.39 6.89 35.47
CA THR A 601 24.93 6.89 35.48
C THR A 601 24.39 6.22 34.23
N ASN A 602 23.33 5.43 34.41
CA ASN A 602 22.49 5.02 33.31
C ASN A 602 21.55 6.17 32.92
N GLY A 603 20.72 6.01 31.89
CA GLY A 603 19.80 7.08 31.43
C GLY A 603 18.54 7.30 32.25
N LEU A 604 18.39 6.62 33.39
CA LEU A 604 17.55 7.12 34.49
C LEU A 604 18.33 8.01 35.46
N GLY A 605 19.56 8.38 35.12
CA GLY A 605 20.45 9.19 35.94
C GLY A 605 21.02 8.43 37.14
N LYS A 606 20.93 7.10 37.18
CA LYS A 606 21.27 6.31 38.37
C LYS A 606 22.59 5.57 38.22
N ALA A 607 23.41 5.59 39.27
CA ALA A 607 24.60 4.79 39.41
C ALA A 607 24.63 4.13 40.80
N ILE A 608 25.15 2.91 40.90
CA ILE A 608 25.34 2.23 42.18
C ILE A 608 26.83 2.07 42.47
N TYR A 609 27.23 2.43 43.68
CA TYR A 609 28.54 2.13 44.22
C TYR A 609 28.41 1.20 45.43
N SER A 610 29.30 0.21 45.52
CA SER A 610 29.38 -0.73 46.64
C SER A 610 30.68 -0.50 47.44
N PRO A 611 30.67 0.37 48.46
CA PRO A 611 31.85 0.67 49.27
C PRO A 611 32.48 -0.58 49.90
N PRO A 612 33.83 -0.67 49.99
CA PRO A 612 34.51 -1.80 50.60
C PRO A 612 34.36 -1.86 52.14
N GLY A 613 33.93 -0.77 52.78
CA GLY A 613 33.77 -0.68 54.21
C GLY A 613 33.01 0.58 54.65
N MET A 614 32.80 0.69 55.96
CA MET A 614 32.27 1.92 56.57
C MET A 614 33.31 3.04 56.54
N GLY A 615 32.87 4.26 56.37
CA GLY A 615 33.73 5.43 56.34
C GLY A 615 33.13 6.62 55.61
N GLU A 616 33.92 7.70 55.57
CA GLU A 616 33.64 8.88 54.76
C GLU A 616 34.28 8.73 53.39
N TYR A 617 33.52 9.04 52.36
CA TYR A 617 33.97 9.03 50.97
C TYR A 617 33.69 10.38 50.33
N THR A 618 34.60 10.87 49.52
CA THR A 618 34.41 12.06 48.67
C THR A 618 34.18 11.62 47.23
N PHE A 619 33.46 12.44 46.46
CA PHE A 619 33.26 12.19 45.05
C PHE A 619 33.30 13.49 44.24
N GLU A 620 33.66 13.35 42.97
CA GLU A 620 33.74 14.42 41.99
C GLU A 620 33.05 14.00 40.70
N ILE A 621 32.32 14.93 40.09
CA ILE A 621 31.63 14.78 38.81
C ILE A 621 32.09 15.93 37.92
N ASN A 622 32.67 15.57 36.79
CA ASN A 622 33.06 16.49 35.73
C ASN A 622 32.33 16.07 34.46
N ALA A 623 31.18 16.69 34.19
CA ALA A 623 30.34 16.40 33.04
C ALA A 623 30.44 17.52 31.99
N GLU A 624 30.46 17.15 30.72
CA GLU A 624 30.49 18.11 29.62
C GLU A 624 29.23 18.99 29.61
N GLY A 625 29.39 20.30 29.45
CA GLY A 625 28.27 21.26 29.44
C GLY A 625 27.71 21.62 30.81
N TYR A 626 28.27 21.07 31.91
CA TYR A 626 27.85 21.35 33.28
C TYR A 626 29.00 21.87 34.14
N GLU A 627 28.66 22.64 35.17
CA GLU A 627 29.58 23.04 36.23
C GLU A 627 30.10 21.81 37.01
N PRO A 628 31.41 21.74 37.34
CA PRO A 628 31.96 20.68 38.18
C PRO A 628 31.23 20.56 39.52
N TYR A 629 30.92 19.33 39.93
CA TYR A 629 30.23 19.05 41.19
C TYR A 629 31.09 18.15 42.07
N SER A 630 31.27 18.51 43.33
CA SER A 630 31.96 17.67 44.33
C SER A 630 31.14 17.57 45.61
N GLY A 631 31.26 16.43 46.28
CA GLY A 631 30.53 16.15 47.52
C GLY A 631 31.18 15.07 48.37
N SER A 632 30.54 14.76 49.50
CA SER A 632 30.92 13.63 50.35
C SER A 632 29.69 12.90 50.89
N PHE A 633 29.87 11.64 51.26
CA PHE A 633 28.85 10.83 51.92
C PHE A 633 29.47 9.94 53.00
N GLN A 634 28.64 9.52 53.96
CA GLN A 634 29.02 8.64 55.06
C GLN A 634 28.33 7.29 54.91
N VAL A 635 29.11 6.22 55.03
CA VAL A 635 28.61 4.85 55.01
C VAL A 635 28.63 4.31 56.44
N GLU A 636 27.44 4.15 57.03
CA GLU A 636 27.24 3.61 58.37
C GLU A 636 26.36 2.35 58.32
N ASP A 637 26.63 1.39 59.23
CA ASP A 637 25.83 0.19 59.55
C ASP A 637 24.81 -0.28 58.49
N ASN A 638 25.28 -1.09 57.52
CA ASN A 638 24.50 -1.91 56.59
C ASN A 638 23.26 -1.22 55.95
N ASN A 639 23.37 0.08 55.66
CA ASN A 639 22.31 0.90 55.07
C ASN A 639 22.62 1.27 53.62
N THR A 640 21.56 1.43 52.84
CA THR A 640 21.61 2.08 51.52
C THR A 640 21.64 3.60 51.69
N VAL A 641 22.60 4.27 51.04
CA VAL A 641 22.70 5.74 51.01
C VAL A 641 22.19 6.24 49.67
N TYR A 642 21.23 7.16 49.68
CA TYR A 642 20.69 7.78 48.45
C TYR A 642 21.23 9.20 48.30
N LEU A 643 21.81 9.50 47.14
CA LEU A 643 22.45 10.79 46.83
C LEU A 643 21.82 11.40 45.57
N PRO A 644 20.78 12.24 45.71
CA PRO A 644 20.29 13.06 44.61
C PRO A 644 21.27 14.21 44.34
N ILE A 645 21.65 14.39 43.07
CA ILE A 645 22.59 15.40 42.59
C ILE A 645 21.93 16.14 41.42
N ILE A 646 21.95 17.47 41.48
CA ILE A 646 21.43 18.34 40.42
C ILE A 646 22.61 19.09 39.82
N LEU A 647 23.00 18.74 38.59
CA LEU A 647 24.05 19.45 37.86
C LEU A 647 23.51 20.76 37.29
N GLN A 648 24.35 21.80 37.31
CA GLN A 648 24.02 23.12 36.76
C GLN A 648 24.63 23.22 35.37
N GLU A 649 23.83 23.52 34.34
CA GLU A 649 24.35 23.74 32.99
C GLU A 649 25.25 24.98 32.97
N LEU A 650 26.30 24.93 32.15
CA LEU A 650 27.13 26.10 31.87
C LEU A 650 26.31 27.15 31.13
N PRO A 651 26.46 28.45 31.43
CA PRO A 651 25.86 29.51 30.64
C PRO A 651 26.25 29.39 29.16
N LYS A 652 25.34 29.75 28.26
CA LYS A 652 25.57 29.74 26.81
C LYS A 652 25.45 31.15 26.25
N TYR A 653 26.29 31.47 25.27
CA TYR A 653 26.39 32.80 24.68
C TYR A 653 26.38 32.74 23.14
N THR A 654 26.13 33.88 22.51
CA THR A 654 26.17 34.07 21.07
C THR A 654 27.52 34.67 20.67
N VAL A 655 28.24 34.04 19.73
CA VAL A 655 29.48 34.57 19.18
C VAL A 655 29.28 34.92 17.71
N THR A 656 29.40 36.20 17.39
CA THR A 656 29.29 36.71 16.02
C THR A 656 30.66 37.09 15.49
N PHE A 657 31.06 36.53 14.35
CA PHE A 657 32.22 36.97 13.60
C PHE A 657 31.79 37.86 12.44
N HIS A 658 32.56 38.91 12.20
CA HIS A 658 32.48 39.77 11.02
C HIS A 658 33.83 39.74 10.31
N VAL A 659 33.88 39.07 9.16
CA VAL A 659 35.12 38.81 8.42
C VAL A 659 35.24 39.80 7.27
N LEU A 660 36.33 40.57 7.30
CA LEU A 660 36.56 41.70 6.41
C LEU A 660 37.87 41.54 5.65
N ASP A 661 37.96 42.14 4.46
CA ASP A 661 39.19 42.23 3.68
C ASP A 661 40.14 43.34 4.22
N PRO A 662 41.38 43.49 3.69
CA PRO A 662 42.30 44.55 4.15
C PRO A 662 41.81 45.99 3.97
N TRP A 663 40.75 46.20 3.18
CA TRP A 663 40.14 47.49 2.89
C TRP A 663 38.84 47.73 3.68
N GLY A 664 38.39 46.75 4.45
CA GLY A 664 37.20 46.83 5.30
C GLY A 664 35.90 46.44 4.59
N GLU A 665 35.97 45.79 3.44
CA GLU A 665 34.80 45.24 2.74
C GLU A 665 34.51 43.80 3.23
N PRO A 666 33.23 43.39 3.32
CA PRO A 666 32.84 42.09 3.83
C PRO A 666 33.29 40.94 2.93
N LEU A 667 33.74 39.85 3.55
CA LEU A 667 34.14 38.62 2.86
C LEU A 667 33.05 37.56 3.00
N GLU A 668 32.33 37.30 1.90
CA GLU A 668 31.38 36.20 1.77
C GLU A 668 32.12 34.85 1.66
N ASN A 669 31.55 33.78 2.20
CA ASN A 669 32.09 32.42 2.13
C ASN A 669 33.47 32.24 2.80
N ALA A 670 33.87 33.13 3.70
CA ALA A 670 34.99 32.86 4.60
C ALA A 670 34.56 31.78 5.60
N MET A 671 35.33 30.71 5.70
CA MET A 671 35.08 29.62 6.62
C MET A 671 35.60 30.02 8.00
N VAL A 672 34.72 30.07 8.99
CA VAL A 672 35.07 30.26 10.39
C VAL A 672 34.88 28.94 11.13
N HIS A 673 35.97 28.44 11.68
CA HIS A 673 36.04 27.25 12.49
C HIS A 673 36.16 27.68 13.96
N LEU A 674 35.27 27.20 14.84
CA LEU A 674 35.29 27.48 16.28
C LEU A 674 35.24 26.15 17.05
N GLU A 675 36.24 25.90 17.88
CA GLU A 675 36.34 24.69 18.71
C GLU A 675 36.80 24.99 20.14
N GLU A 676 36.36 24.23 21.15
CA GLU A 676 36.94 24.32 22.49
C GLU A 676 38.37 23.76 22.49
N GLY A 677 39.33 24.50 23.04
CA GLY A 677 40.73 24.09 23.14
C GLY A 677 40.91 22.86 24.04
N TYR A 678 41.78 21.94 23.60
CA TYR A 678 42.02 20.62 24.20
C TYR A 678 42.04 20.60 25.74
N LYS A 679 41.05 19.93 26.35
CA LYS A 679 41.19 19.36 27.71
C LYS A 679 42.11 18.13 27.64
N LYS A 680 42.91 17.91 28.70
CA LYS A 680 43.96 16.85 28.80
C LYS A 680 43.49 15.40 28.59
N ASN A 681 42.18 15.16 28.42
CA ASN A 681 41.60 13.83 28.36
C ASN A 681 41.06 13.43 26.97
N GLY A 682 41.26 14.26 25.92
CA GLY A 682 41.01 13.84 24.53
C GLY A 682 39.55 13.86 24.05
N GLU A 683 38.60 14.28 24.88
CA GLU A 683 37.22 14.55 24.49
C GLU A 683 37.09 16.02 24.08
N LYS A 684 36.58 16.28 22.87
CA LYS A 684 36.33 17.63 22.34
C LYS A 684 34.87 18.01 22.58
N ALA A 685 34.65 19.03 23.39
CA ALA A 685 33.36 19.68 23.59
C ALA A 685 33.27 20.93 22.69
N TYR A 686 32.09 21.25 22.15
CA TYR A 686 31.79 22.30 21.15
C TYR A 686 32.77 22.41 19.95
N TYR A 687 32.32 21.96 18.77
CA TYR A 687 33.03 22.07 17.49
C TYR A 687 32.05 22.48 16.41
N ASN A 688 32.29 23.60 15.73
CA ASN A 688 31.43 24.02 14.63
C ASN A 688 32.21 24.78 13.54
N THR A 689 31.82 24.57 12.28
CA THR A 689 32.39 25.27 11.12
C THR A 689 31.26 25.88 10.32
N LEU A 690 31.27 27.20 10.20
CA LEU A 690 30.26 27.95 9.48
C LEU A 690 30.93 28.87 8.46
N PHE A 691 30.14 29.34 7.50
CA PHE A 691 30.60 30.25 6.45
C PHE A 691 29.92 31.60 6.60
N THR A 692 30.65 32.67 6.31
CA THR A 692 30.10 34.01 6.31
C THR A 692 29.09 34.22 5.18
N ASP A 693 28.05 35.00 5.49
CA ASP A 693 27.07 35.46 4.51
C ASP A 693 27.61 36.57 3.60
N MET A 694 26.76 37.11 2.72
CA MET A 694 27.14 38.17 1.78
C MET A 694 27.56 39.49 2.44
N ASP A 695 27.19 39.69 3.70
CA ASP A 695 27.57 40.84 4.51
C ASP A 695 28.78 40.53 5.41
N GLY A 696 29.42 39.36 5.23
CA GLY A 696 30.64 38.97 5.94
C GLY A 696 30.38 38.46 7.37
N TYR A 697 29.14 38.20 7.74
CA TYR A 697 28.78 37.77 9.09
C TYR A 697 28.60 36.26 9.20
N VAL A 698 28.97 35.73 10.37
CA VAL A 698 28.61 34.38 10.79
C VAL A 698 28.35 34.34 12.29
N VAL A 699 27.30 33.63 12.69
CA VAL A 699 26.84 33.60 14.09
C VAL A 699 26.85 32.17 14.60
N PHE A 700 27.57 31.96 15.69
CA PHE A 700 27.54 30.75 16.49
C PHE A 700 26.60 30.99 17.67
N TYR A 701 25.48 30.28 17.68
CA TYR A 701 24.52 30.30 18.78
C TYR A 701 24.87 29.22 19.80
N GLU A 702 24.41 29.41 21.03
CA GLU A 702 24.50 28.40 22.09
C GLU A 702 25.93 27.93 22.43
N VAL A 703 26.92 28.84 22.37
CA VAL A 703 28.31 28.51 22.70
C VAL A 703 28.49 28.46 24.24
N PRO A 704 28.89 27.33 24.84
CA PRO A 704 29.08 27.23 26.29
C PRO A 704 30.16 28.19 26.84
N GLU A 705 30.01 28.60 28.10
CA GLU A 705 31.02 29.37 28.83
C GLU A 705 32.32 28.58 28.97
N ASN A 706 33.44 29.15 28.51
CA ASN A 706 34.76 28.53 28.68
C ASN A 706 35.92 29.51 28.47
N GLN A 707 37.08 29.20 29.07
CA GLN A 707 38.30 30.02 29.02
C GLN A 707 39.36 29.47 28.06
N GLY A 708 38.99 28.96 26.88
CA GLY A 708 39.96 28.30 26.00
C GLY A 708 39.50 27.96 24.59
N TYR A 709 38.58 28.69 23.99
CA TYR A 709 38.19 28.44 22.61
C TYR A 709 39.31 28.77 21.61
N LEU A 710 39.42 27.96 20.57
CA LEU A 710 40.21 28.21 19.37
C LEU A 710 39.27 28.60 18.24
N TYR A 711 39.61 29.67 17.51
CA TYR A 711 39.02 29.88 16.19
C TYR A 711 40.06 30.02 15.08
N GLU A 712 39.71 29.48 13.92
CA GLU A 712 40.48 29.55 12.69
C GLU A 712 39.61 30.09 11.56
N ILE A 713 40.15 31.00 10.76
CA ILE A 713 39.47 31.52 9.58
C ILE A 713 40.26 31.13 8.34
N SER A 714 39.56 30.60 7.34
CA SER A 714 40.16 30.31 6.03
C SER A 714 39.33 30.92 4.90
N HIS A 715 40.04 31.47 3.93
CA HIS A 715 39.47 32.05 2.71
C HIS A 715 40.45 31.81 1.55
N LEU A 716 39.93 31.69 0.32
CA LEU A 716 40.74 31.36 -0.86
C LEU A 716 41.85 32.39 -1.12
N ASP A 717 41.52 33.67 -0.96
CA ASP A 717 42.40 34.79 -1.34
C ASP A 717 43.14 35.44 -0.17
N TYR A 718 42.82 35.06 1.07
CA TYR A 718 43.31 35.76 2.27
C TYR A 718 43.72 34.79 3.37
N SER A 719 44.83 35.12 4.06
CA SER A 719 45.31 34.35 5.21
C SER A 719 44.94 35.06 6.50
N PHE A 720 44.53 34.31 7.51
CA PHE A 720 44.15 34.83 8.83
C PHE A 720 45.04 34.22 9.92
N GLN A 721 45.11 34.90 11.07
CA GLN A 721 45.80 34.37 12.26
C GLN A 721 44.81 33.57 13.11
N SER A 722 45.15 32.32 13.44
CA SER A 722 44.40 31.53 14.42
C SER A 722 44.58 32.08 15.83
N VAL A 723 43.52 32.06 16.63
CA VAL A 723 43.51 32.48 18.05
C VAL A 723 43.16 31.27 18.90
N TYR A 724 43.99 30.94 19.88
CA TYR A 724 43.95 29.68 20.64
C TYR A 724 43.45 29.79 22.08
N ASP A 725 43.13 31.00 22.55
CA ASP A 725 42.73 31.27 23.94
C ASP A 725 41.58 32.30 23.99
N LEU A 726 40.52 32.08 23.22
CA LEU A 726 39.31 32.89 23.27
C LEU A 726 38.49 32.53 24.52
N GLU A 727 38.32 33.49 25.42
CA GLU A 727 37.44 33.36 26.58
C GLU A 727 36.02 33.84 26.20
N ILE A 728 35.04 32.95 26.32
CA ILE A 728 33.63 33.24 26.09
C ILE A 728 32.93 33.24 27.44
N ASN A 729 32.44 34.40 27.87
CA ASN A 729 31.72 34.62 29.13
C ASN A 729 30.58 35.66 29.01
N ASP A 730 30.27 36.12 27.80
CA ASP A 730 29.14 36.99 27.42
C ASP A 730 28.88 36.83 25.91
N ASP A 731 27.81 37.43 25.39
CA ASP A 731 27.61 37.57 23.94
C ASP A 731 28.77 38.37 23.32
N MET A 732 29.42 37.81 22.30
CA MET A 732 30.63 38.37 21.70
C MET A 732 30.41 38.80 20.25
N PHE A 733 31.06 39.91 19.89
CA PHE A 733 31.21 40.37 18.52
C PHE A 733 32.70 40.50 18.18
N ILE A 734 33.16 39.76 17.17
CA ILE A 734 34.57 39.63 16.80
C ILE A 734 34.73 40.07 15.35
N GLU A 735 35.35 41.23 15.14
CA GLU A 735 35.78 41.66 13.80
C GLU A 735 37.15 41.07 13.49
N VAL A 736 37.29 40.43 12.33
CA VAL A 736 38.53 39.75 11.93
C VAL A 736 39.00 40.20 10.57
N TYR A 737 40.29 40.52 10.49
CA TYR A 737 40.99 40.96 9.28
C TYR A 737 42.13 40.00 8.95
N PRO A 738 42.49 39.85 7.66
CA PRO A 738 43.61 39.02 7.25
C PRO A 738 44.96 39.61 7.64
N ILE A 739 45.95 38.73 7.74
CA ILE A 739 47.35 39.10 7.94
C ILE A 739 48.01 39.50 6.61
N TRP A 740 48.91 40.49 6.67
CA TRP A 740 49.64 41.04 5.52
C TRP A 740 50.79 40.17 5.03
#